data_AF-A0A5B9QDW8-F1
#
_entry.id   AF-A0A5B9QDW8-F1
#
_cell.length_a   1.000
_cell.length_b   1.000
_cell.length_c   1.000
_cell.angle_alpha   90.00
_cell.angle_beta   90.00
_cell.angle_gamma   90.00
#
_symmetry.space_group_name_H-M   'P 1'
#
loop_
_entity.id
_entity.type
_entity.pdbx_description
1 polymer ?
#
loop_
_entity_poly.entity_id
_entity_poly.type
_entity_poly.pdbx_seq_one_letter_code
_entity_poly.pdbx_strand_id
1 'polypeptide(L)'
;MSSSTLDWEQTKGQVAERPVTPMAPEHFESASRNRDILCILVLVLICYLVQSNGMLNIVPSQNHLVEMTRTNFKKLRRESSLAGSRLASLVITQACSARILFALCFLLVATVTWAADQRPNVVVILSDDQGWGDLSLNGNVNLSTSNVDSLAHDGASFDRFYVCPVCSPTRAEFLTGRYHPRGGVHGVSMGAERLNLDENTIADTFRAGGYATGAFGKWHNGMQYPYHPNGRGFDEFYGFCSGHWGHYFAPMLERNGKLVRGNGFCIDDFTNQALAFIEESVKQNKPFFAYLPYNTPHSPMQVPDRFWKKFDGADLELRARDTEMENLQHTRAALAMCENIDWNVGRLLKKLDDLKVAENTIVVYFSDNGPNGHRWNGDMKGRKSSTDEGGVRSPLLIRWPGRIPAGRQIAENGAAIDLLPTLADLAGVEVVSKQPLDGVSLKSLLTSDDYMWEDRMIFSHWQDKVAARTERFLLDNEGLLHELDKDPGQRHDVSEQHPDITRRLRKAVRSWRKELLTGLRDDQRPLIMGHPDYRFTQIPARDGVAHGKIKRSSKHPNCSYFTNWTSTTDAISWEVEAPDDGVFDVEIYYTCPEADVGSTIELSCGDSRLTGKITEAHDPPALGAEQDRCQRDESYYKEFRPMKLGTLHVKKGKGTLMLRALDIPGSQVMEFRLLMLSRH
;
A
#
# COMPACT_ATOMS: atom_id res chain seq x y z
N MET A 1 20.55 -46.50 -14.58
CA MET A 1 21.62 -47.52 -14.57
C MET A 1 22.95 -46.81 -14.82
N SER A 2 23.94 -47.10 -13.96
CA SER A 2 25.34 -46.66 -13.88
C SER A 2 25.61 -45.14 -13.93
N SER A 3 25.81 -44.42 -12.81
CA SER A 3 26.86 -44.48 -11.76
C SER A 3 28.23 -43.93 -12.19
N SER A 4 28.55 -42.72 -11.72
CA SER A 4 29.92 -42.37 -11.32
C SER A 4 29.87 -41.32 -10.21
N THR A 5 30.04 -41.83 -9.00
CA THR A 5 30.33 -41.13 -7.75
C THR A 5 31.78 -40.66 -7.76
N LEU A 6 32.03 -39.41 -7.37
CA LEU A 6 33.34 -38.94 -6.94
C LEU A 6 33.19 -38.27 -5.58
N ASP A 7 33.72 -38.99 -4.58
CA ASP A 7 33.98 -38.55 -3.22
C ASP A 7 34.94 -37.36 -3.20
N TRP A 8 34.66 -36.39 -2.34
CA TRP A 8 35.65 -35.42 -1.87
C TRP A 8 35.57 -35.35 -0.35
N GLU A 9 36.50 -36.06 0.30
CA GLU A 9 36.89 -35.81 1.68
C GLU A 9 38.26 -35.08 1.70
N GLN A 10 38.37 -34.17 2.66
CA GLN A 10 39.57 -33.58 3.24
C GLN A 10 40.38 -32.54 2.44
N THR A 11 40.17 -31.27 2.83
CA THR A 11 41.30 -30.38 3.13
C THR A 11 40.90 -29.43 4.27
N LYS A 12 41.32 -29.78 5.49
CA LYS A 12 41.42 -28.84 6.62
C LYS A 12 42.67 -27.99 6.41
N GLY A 13 42.49 -26.68 6.22
CA GLY A 13 43.56 -25.68 6.24
C GLY A 13 43.20 -24.58 7.22
N GLN A 14 44.03 -24.43 8.25
CA GLN A 14 43.91 -23.49 9.37
C GLN A 14 43.79 -22.03 8.89
N VAL A 15 42.83 -21.29 9.45
CA VAL A 15 42.87 -19.82 9.48
C VAL A 15 43.00 -19.41 10.93
N ALA A 16 44.11 -18.71 11.23
CA ALA A 16 44.45 -18.19 12.52
C ALA A 16 43.46 -17.11 12.97
N GLU A 17 42.88 -17.29 14.15
CA GLU A 17 42.15 -16.25 14.88
C GLU A 17 43.12 -15.11 15.23
N ARG A 18 42.83 -13.90 14.75
CA ARG A 18 43.38 -12.66 15.32
C ARG A 18 42.28 -12.00 16.15
N PRO A 19 42.56 -11.57 17.39
CA PRO A 19 41.58 -10.88 18.21
C PRO A 19 41.36 -9.47 17.68
N VAL A 20 40.13 -9.18 17.25
CA VAL A 20 39.68 -7.82 16.95
C VAL A 20 39.42 -7.12 18.28
N THR A 21 40.26 -6.13 18.57
CA THR A 21 40.03 -5.16 19.64
C THR A 21 38.87 -4.25 19.24
N PRO A 22 37.88 -3.99 20.12
CA PRO A 22 36.79 -3.08 19.79
C PRO A 22 37.32 -1.64 19.82
N MET A 23 37.27 -0.96 18.66
CA MET A 23 37.36 0.50 18.62
C MET A 23 36.06 1.09 19.18
N ALA A 24 36.22 2.03 20.11
CA ALA A 24 35.14 2.78 20.74
C ALA A 24 34.37 3.61 19.69
N PRO A 25 33.03 3.72 19.81
CA PRO A 25 32.28 4.71 19.06
C PRO A 25 32.30 6.04 19.82
N GLU A 26 33.13 6.98 19.38
CA GLU A 26 32.92 8.40 19.68
C GLU A 26 31.88 8.96 18.71
N HIS A 27 30.96 9.77 19.26
CA HIS A 27 29.86 10.50 18.61
C HIS A 27 28.50 9.80 18.47
N PHE A 28 27.86 9.50 19.61
CA PHE A 28 26.41 9.56 19.78
C PHE A 28 26.07 9.97 21.23
N GLU A 29 26.39 11.22 21.60
CA GLU A 29 26.17 11.72 22.97
C GLU A 29 25.27 12.98 23.05
N SER A 30 24.61 13.40 21.95
CA SER A 30 23.77 14.61 21.97
C SER A 30 22.30 14.36 22.33
N ALA A 31 21.75 13.19 22.01
CA ALA A 31 20.33 12.89 22.26
C ALA A 31 20.05 12.35 23.68
N SER A 32 20.98 11.57 24.26
CA SER A 32 20.87 11.11 25.66
C SER A 32 21.14 12.23 26.66
N ARG A 33 22.14 13.09 26.40
CA ARG A 33 22.44 14.27 27.23
C ARG A 33 21.23 15.17 27.44
N ASN A 34 20.40 15.39 26.41
CA ASN A 34 19.23 16.25 26.53
C ASN A 34 18.14 15.64 27.42
N ARG A 35 17.99 14.32 27.44
CA ARG A 35 17.09 13.61 28.38
C ARG A 35 17.63 13.64 29.81
N ASP A 36 18.93 13.43 29.97
CA ASP A 36 19.58 13.43 31.29
C ASP A 36 19.61 14.84 31.90
N ILE A 37 19.85 15.87 31.09
CA ILE A 37 19.75 17.28 31.51
C ILE A 37 18.31 17.61 31.94
N LEU A 38 17.29 17.10 31.23
CA LEU A 38 15.90 17.32 31.60
C LEU A 38 15.52 16.62 32.92
N CYS A 39 15.98 15.39 33.14
CA CYS A 39 15.80 14.67 34.41
C CYS A 39 16.52 15.38 35.57
N ILE A 40 17.73 15.89 35.34
CA ILE A 40 18.48 16.65 36.34
C ILE A 40 17.77 17.97 36.66
N LEU A 41 17.27 18.69 35.66
CA LEU A 41 16.52 19.94 35.86
C LEU A 41 15.21 19.71 36.62
N VAL A 42 14.50 18.61 36.34
CA VAL A 42 13.28 18.23 37.08
C VAL A 42 13.59 17.85 38.53
N LEU A 43 14.67 17.11 38.79
CA LEU A 43 15.10 16.77 40.15
C LEU A 43 15.55 18.00 40.93
N VAL A 44 16.27 18.94 40.30
CA VAL A 44 16.65 20.22 40.91
C VAL A 44 15.42 21.06 41.23
N LEU A 45 14.41 21.07 40.36
CA LEU A 45 13.14 21.79 40.58
C LEU A 45 12.34 21.17 41.75
N ILE A 46 12.30 19.84 41.85
CA ILE A 46 11.64 19.12 42.96
C ILE A 46 12.35 19.39 44.28
N CYS A 47 13.69 19.32 44.31
CA CYS A 47 14.47 19.66 45.51
C CYS A 47 14.27 21.11 45.95
N TYR A 48 14.16 22.05 45.01
CA TYR A 48 13.91 23.46 45.30
C TYR A 48 12.48 23.71 45.83
N LEU A 49 11.48 22.99 45.32
CA LEU A 49 10.09 23.06 45.77
C LEU A 49 9.90 22.43 47.16
N VAL A 50 10.63 21.36 47.48
CA VAL A 50 10.64 20.73 48.81
C VAL A 50 11.33 21.61 49.86
N GLN A 51 12.36 22.37 49.48
CA GLN A 51 13.03 23.32 50.40
C GLN A 51 12.27 24.63 50.62
N SER A 52 11.41 25.04 49.68
CA SER A 52 10.70 26.34 49.75
C SER A 52 9.31 26.27 50.40
N ASN A 53 8.68 25.10 50.47
CA ASN A 53 7.40 24.90 51.14
C ASN A 53 7.55 24.13 52.45
N GLY A 54 8.05 24.81 53.48
CA GLY A 54 7.93 24.34 54.85
C GLY A 54 6.48 24.40 55.32
N MET A 55 5.67 23.38 55.03
CA MET A 55 4.47 22.97 55.79
C MET A 55 3.90 21.66 55.24
N LEU A 56 4.17 20.56 55.93
CA LEU A 56 3.28 19.39 55.97
C LEU A 56 3.27 18.90 57.42
N ASN A 57 2.34 19.46 58.20
CA ASN A 57 1.94 18.91 59.49
C ASN A 57 0.84 17.88 59.24
N ILE A 58 1.16 16.60 59.43
CA ILE A 58 0.20 15.53 59.72
C ILE A 58 0.63 14.93 61.07
N VAL A 59 -0.27 14.94 62.05
CA VAL A 59 -0.13 14.36 63.41
C VAL A 59 -1.53 13.79 63.77
N PRO A 60 -1.71 12.70 64.56
CA PRO A 60 -0.74 11.98 65.41
C PRO A 60 -0.71 10.43 65.30
N SER A 61 0.42 9.82 65.70
CA SER A 61 0.40 8.80 66.78
C SER A 61 1.80 8.54 67.40
N GLN A 62 1.81 8.58 68.74
CA GLN A 62 2.69 7.91 69.73
C GLN A 62 4.21 8.22 69.89
N ASN A 63 4.49 8.78 71.08
CA ASN A 63 5.50 8.43 72.10
C ASN A 63 7.01 8.78 71.98
N HIS A 64 7.45 9.56 72.99
CA HIS A 64 8.76 9.60 73.71
C HIS A 64 10.00 10.10 72.94
N LEU A 65 10.95 10.94 73.42
CA LEU A 65 11.46 11.46 74.71
C LEU A 65 12.11 12.86 74.42
N VAL A 66 12.01 13.92 75.24
CA VAL A 66 12.98 14.42 76.27
C VAL A 66 14.43 14.48 75.72
N GLU A 67 15.19 15.59 75.60
CA GLU A 67 15.62 16.65 76.53
C GLU A 67 16.53 17.61 75.69
N MET A 68 16.54 18.94 75.81
CA MET A 68 17.44 19.65 76.72
C MET A 68 17.18 21.17 76.66
N THR A 69 17.25 21.76 77.84
CA THR A 69 16.91 23.12 78.26
C THR A 69 17.91 24.21 77.87
N ARG A 70 17.39 25.45 77.81
CA ARG A 70 17.92 26.73 78.35
C ARG A 70 19.38 26.67 78.82
N THR A 71 20.29 27.58 78.45
CA THR A 71 20.32 28.98 78.92
C THR A 71 21.59 29.64 78.35
N ASN A 72 21.50 30.85 77.79
CA ASN A 72 22.47 31.95 78.03
C ASN A 72 22.08 33.20 77.23
N PHE A 73 20.96 33.79 77.62
CA PHE A 73 20.63 35.19 77.35
C PHE A 73 21.30 36.06 78.42
N LYS A 74 22.51 36.57 78.15
CA LYS A 74 23.09 37.74 78.85
C LYS A 74 24.41 38.22 78.21
N LYS A 75 24.39 38.62 76.93
CA LYS A 75 25.43 39.50 76.38
C LYS A 75 25.05 40.18 75.07
N LEU A 76 23.93 40.90 75.02
CA LEU A 76 23.61 41.80 73.91
C LEU A 76 22.95 43.07 74.48
N ARG A 77 23.78 44.00 74.93
CA ARG A 77 23.43 45.41 75.17
C ARG A 77 24.61 46.22 74.63
N ARG A 78 24.30 47.18 73.73
CA ARG A 78 25.18 47.80 72.70
C ARG A 78 25.25 46.89 71.47
N GLU A 79 24.74 47.23 70.29
CA GLU A 79 24.62 48.54 69.64
C GLU A 79 23.29 48.67 68.88
N SER A 80 22.87 49.92 68.79
CA SER A 80 21.70 50.41 68.08
C SER A 80 21.94 50.52 66.57
N SER A 81 20.82 50.44 65.85
CA SER A 81 20.50 51.13 64.59
C SER A 81 21.33 50.80 63.34
N LEU A 82 20.69 50.09 62.39
CA LEU A 82 20.62 50.39 60.94
C LEU A 82 20.27 49.12 60.15
N ALA A 83 19.00 48.70 60.11
CA ALA A 83 18.54 47.69 59.13
C ALA A 83 17.00 47.64 58.99
N GLY A 84 16.33 48.79 58.95
CA GLY A 84 14.86 48.85 58.83
C GLY A 84 14.31 48.91 57.41
N SER A 85 15.14 49.11 56.37
CA SER A 85 14.66 49.43 55.01
C SER A 85 15.31 48.64 53.87
N ARG A 86 16.16 47.64 54.16
CA ARG A 86 16.78 46.80 53.13
C ARG A 86 16.21 45.38 53.01
N LEU A 87 15.50 44.88 54.03
CA LEU A 87 14.89 43.54 53.99
C LEU A 87 13.56 43.50 53.24
N ALA A 88 12.77 44.57 53.24
CA ALA A 88 11.52 44.64 52.46
C ALA A 88 11.78 44.70 50.94
N SER A 89 12.80 45.44 50.50
CA SER A 89 13.20 45.45 49.09
C SER A 89 13.77 44.10 48.63
N LEU A 90 14.56 43.39 49.45
CA LEU A 90 15.16 42.12 49.03
C LEU A 90 14.12 41.00 48.81
N VAL A 91 13.07 40.96 49.63
CA VAL A 91 11.98 39.97 49.52
C VAL A 91 11.05 40.28 48.34
N ILE A 92 10.78 41.55 48.05
CA ILE A 92 9.97 41.96 46.89
C ILE A 92 10.73 41.70 45.58
N THR A 93 12.04 41.95 45.53
CA THR A 93 12.84 41.65 44.34
C THR A 93 12.95 40.15 44.08
N GLN A 94 13.14 39.31 45.11
CA GLN A 94 13.17 37.84 44.95
C GLN A 94 11.82 37.25 44.52
N ALA A 95 10.70 37.77 45.01
CA ALA A 95 9.36 37.33 44.59
C ALA A 95 9.04 37.73 43.13
N CYS A 96 9.52 38.88 42.67
CA CYS A 96 9.42 39.29 41.26
C CYS A 96 10.28 38.41 40.34
N SER A 97 11.51 38.08 40.75
CA SER A 97 12.40 37.19 39.98
C SER A 97 11.84 35.78 39.82
N ALA A 98 11.24 35.22 40.88
CA ALA A 98 10.62 33.89 40.85
C ALA A 98 9.37 33.84 39.95
N ARG A 99 8.56 34.91 39.93
CA ARG A 99 7.39 35.01 39.04
C ARG A 99 7.78 35.16 37.56
N ILE A 100 8.86 35.89 37.28
CA ILE A 100 9.40 36.02 35.92
C ILE A 100 9.99 34.69 35.44
N LEU A 101 10.71 33.98 36.30
CA LEU A 101 11.26 32.65 35.98
C LEU A 101 10.15 31.62 35.76
N PHE A 102 9.10 31.64 36.59
CA PHE A 102 7.94 30.76 36.43
C PHE A 102 7.15 31.08 35.15
N ALA A 103 6.97 32.36 34.81
CA ALA A 103 6.33 32.78 33.56
C ALA A 103 7.17 32.44 32.32
N LEU A 104 8.50 32.55 32.39
CA LEU A 104 9.41 32.12 31.33
C LEU A 104 9.42 30.60 31.15
N CYS A 105 9.41 29.83 32.26
CA CYS A 105 9.24 28.38 32.19
C CYS A 105 7.86 27.98 31.65
N PHE A 106 6.79 28.70 32.00
CA PHE A 106 5.46 28.47 31.46
C PHE A 106 5.38 28.81 29.96
N LEU A 107 6.03 29.89 29.52
CA LEU A 107 6.17 30.23 28.10
C LEU A 107 6.98 29.18 27.35
N LEU A 108 8.09 28.70 27.91
CA LEU A 108 8.91 27.64 27.32
C LEU A 108 8.14 26.31 27.20
N VAL A 109 7.42 25.91 28.24
CA VAL A 109 6.58 24.70 28.22
C VAL A 109 5.39 24.87 27.24
N ALA A 110 4.82 26.07 27.13
CA ALA A 110 3.77 26.39 26.16
C ALA A 110 4.30 26.41 24.71
N THR A 111 5.55 26.82 24.47
CA THR A 111 6.16 26.74 23.12
C THR A 111 6.54 25.32 22.72
N VAL A 112 6.92 24.47 23.68
CA VAL A 112 7.27 23.06 23.40
C VAL A 112 6.03 22.20 23.11
N THR A 113 4.84 22.63 23.56
CA THR A 113 3.57 21.91 23.33
C THR A 113 2.82 22.36 22.07
N TRP A 114 3.37 23.30 21.30
CA TRP A 114 2.75 23.84 20.09
C TRP A 114 3.67 23.82 18.86
N ALA A 115 4.62 22.88 18.82
CA ALA A 115 5.20 22.49 17.54
C ALA A 115 4.16 21.59 16.86
N ALA A 116 3.38 22.15 15.95
CA ALA A 116 2.62 21.35 14.99
C ALA A 116 3.58 20.33 14.38
N ASP A 117 3.17 19.05 14.34
CA ASP A 117 3.99 17.98 13.80
C ASP A 117 4.50 18.39 12.43
N GLN A 118 5.82 18.61 12.32
CA GLN A 118 6.45 19.15 11.12
C GLN A 118 6.54 18.11 10.00
N ARG A 119 6.17 16.86 10.28
CA ARG A 119 6.20 15.77 9.31
C ARG A 119 5.16 16.02 8.21
N PRO A 120 5.53 15.83 6.92
CA PRO A 120 4.60 16.05 5.82
C PRO A 120 3.51 14.98 5.80
N ASN A 121 2.33 15.34 5.31
CA ASN A 121 1.37 14.34 4.87
C ASN A 121 1.86 13.69 3.57
N VAL A 122 1.36 12.50 3.27
CA VAL A 122 1.71 11.75 2.07
C VAL A 122 0.44 11.24 1.39
N VAL A 123 0.29 11.56 0.11
CA VAL A 123 -0.76 11.01 -0.76
C VAL A 123 -0.12 10.32 -1.94
N VAL A 124 -0.51 9.06 -2.20
CA VAL A 124 -0.04 8.29 -3.35
C VAL A 124 -1.24 7.90 -4.20
N ILE A 125 -1.22 8.31 -5.46
CA ILE A 125 -2.22 7.96 -6.47
C ILE A 125 -1.58 6.96 -7.42
N LEU A 126 -2.21 5.79 -7.55
CA LEU A 126 -1.76 4.74 -8.47
C LEU A 126 -2.88 4.43 -9.46
N SER A 127 -2.69 4.75 -10.73
CA SER A 127 -3.60 4.34 -11.81
C SER A 127 -3.34 2.89 -12.26
N ASP A 128 -4.33 2.27 -12.91
CA ASP A 128 -4.29 0.86 -13.32
C ASP A 128 -4.44 0.74 -14.83
N ASP A 129 -3.42 0.22 -15.51
CA ASP A 129 -3.33 0.14 -16.97
C ASP A 129 -3.29 1.49 -17.69
N GLN A 130 -2.90 2.59 -17.04
CA GLN A 130 -2.66 3.85 -17.74
C GLN A 130 -1.26 3.83 -18.35
N GLY A 131 -1.17 3.92 -19.68
CA GLY A 131 0.11 3.96 -20.38
C GLY A 131 0.80 5.32 -20.27
N TRP A 132 2.09 5.35 -20.62
CA TRP A 132 2.85 6.60 -20.77
C TRP A 132 2.16 7.58 -21.71
N GLY A 133 1.62 7.07 -22.82
CA GLY A 133 0.90 7.88 -23.79
C GLY A 133 -0.48 8.35 -23.34
N ASP A 134 -1.00 7.96 -22.18
CA ASP A 134 -2.35 8.34 -21.74
C ASP A 134 -2.37 9.64 -20.90
N LEU A 135 -1.43 10.55 -21.15
CA LEU A 135 -1.27 11.84 -20.46
C LEU A 135 -0.92 12.95 -21.46
N SER A 136 -1.50 14.14 -21.29
CA SER A 136 -1.19 15.29 -22.15
C SER A 136 0.23 15.80 -21.95
N LEU A 137 0.79 15.74 -20.72
CA LEU A 137 2.20 16.12 -20.47
C LEU A 137 3.22 15.31 -21.29
N ASN A 138 2.85 14.10 -21.70
CA ASN A 138 3.69 13.22 -22.50
C ASN A 138 3.49 13.39 -24.01
N GLY A 139 2.69 14.39 -24.42
CA GLY A 139 2.46 14.75 -25.81
C GLY A 139 1.16 14.21 -26.42
N ASN A 140 0.28 13.56 -25.63
CA ASN A 140 -0.97 13.07 -26.19
C ASN A 140 -1.99 14.20 -26.39
N VAL A 141 -2.33 14.49 -27.64
CA VAL A 141 -3.31 15.52 -28.02
C VAL A 141 -4.76 15.02 -28.04
N ASN A 142 -5.00 13.72 -27.90
CA ASN A 142 -6.35 13.14 -27.94
C ASN A 142 -7.16 13.39 -26.65
N LEU A 143 -6.52 13.73 -25.53
CA LEU A 143 -7.16 13.96 -24.23
C LEU A 143 -6.54 15.17 -23.50
N SER A 144 -7.13 15.58 -22.38
CA SER A 144 -6.55 16.59 -21.49
C SER A 144 -6.45 16.08 -20.05
N THR A 145 -5.24 16.14 -19.48
CA THR A 145 -4.96 15.72 -18.10
C THR A 145 -4.31 16.84 -17.28
N SER A 146 -4.89 18.05 -17.36
CA SER A 146 -4.31 19.27 -16.78
C SER A 146 -4.00 19.20 -15.27
N ASN A 147 -4.77 18.45 -14.49
CA ASN A 147 -4.54 18.34 -13.04
C ASN A 147 -3.41 17.35 -12.73
N VAL A 148 -3.30 16.25 -13.46
CA VAL A 148 -2.15 15.34 -13.37
C VAL A 148 -0.89 16.05 -13.84
N ASP A 149 -0.97 16.74 -14.99
CA ASP A 149 0.13 17.53 -15.56
C ASP A 149 0.64 18.59 -14.57
N SER A 150 -0.26 19.18 -13.76
CA SER A 150 0.12 20.16 -12.73
C SER A 150 1.05 19.58 -11.65
N LEU A 151 1.04 18.27 -11.40
CA LEU A 151 1.95 17.63 -10.45
C LEU A 151 3.41 17.69 -10.93
N ALA A 152 3.63 17.62 -12.25
CA ALA A 152 4.94 17.79 -12.86
C ALA A 152 5.36 19.27 -12.83
N HIS A 153 4.45 20.16 -13.23
CA HIS A 153 4.71 21.60 -13.26
C HIS A 153 5.02 22.18 -11.88
N ASP A 154 4.24 21.80 -10.85
CA ASP A 154 4.39 22.30 -9.48
C ASP A 154 5.37 21.47 -8.64
N GLY A 155 6.03 20.48 -9.25
CA GLY A 155 6.87 19.51 -8.55
C GLY A 155 7.98 18.98 -9.44
N ALA A 156 8.18 17.67 -9.37
CA ALA A 156 9.18 16.96 -10.15
C ALA A 156 8.56 15.87 -11.03
N SER A 157 9.16 15.62 -12.18
CA SER A 157 8.85 14.51 -13.08
C SER A 157 10.12 13.73 -13.44
N PHE A 158 10.01 12.40 -13.49
CA PHE A 158 11.08 11.54 -13.98
C PHE A 158 10.94 11.27 -15.47
N ASP A 159 12.05 11.36 -16.19
CA ASP A 159 12.12 10.94 -17.59
C ASP A 159 11.86 9.43 -17.67
N ARG A 160 12.52 8.65 -16.81
CA ARG A 160 12.42 7.18 -16.81
C ARG A 160 12.18 6.65 -15.41
N PHE A 161 10.94 6.26 -15.17
CA PHE A 161 10.54 5.53 -13.97
C PHE A 161 9.93 4.19 -14.35
N TYR A 162 10.39 3.12 -13.70
CA TYR A 162 10.03 1.75 -14.07
C TYR A 162 9.16 1.05 -13.05
N VAL A 163 8.15 0.38 -13.57
CA VAL A 163 7.23 -0.49 -12.84
C VAL A 163 7.31 -1.92 -13.41
N CYS A 164 6.50 -2.83 -12.90
CA CYS A 164 6.40 -4.17 -13.46
C CYS A 164 5.47 -4.20 -14.70
N PRO A 165 5.55 -5.25 -15.54
CA PRO A 165 4.66 -5.42 -16.69
C PRO A 165 3.17 -5.61 -16.37
N VAL A 166 2.82 -5.85 -15.10
CA VAL A 166 1.45 -6.11 -14.63
C VAL A 166 1.26 -5.61 -13.19
N CYS A 167 -0.01 -5.46 -12.80
CA CYS A 167 -0.47 -4.74 -11.62
C CYS A 167 0.00 -5.28 -10.25
N SER A 168 -0.25 -6.55 -9.89
CA SER A 168 0.08 -7.06 -8.53
C SER A 168 1.58 -7.05 -8.21
N PRO A 169 2.51 -7.40 -9.14
CA PRO A 169 3.93 -7.14 -8.97
C PRO A 169 4.30 -5.69 -8.65
N THR A 170 3.83 -4.71 -9.43
CA THR A 170 4.17 -3.30 -9.17
C THR A 170 3.69 -2.85 -7.80
N ARG A 171 2.47 -3.26 -7.42
CA ARG A 171 1.91 -2.95 -6.11
C ARG A 171 2.75 -3.56 -4.99
N ALA A 172 3.22 -4.80 -5.16
CA ALA A 172 4.13 -5.43 -4.21
C ALA A 172 5.46 -4.68 -4.08
N GLU A 173 6.05 -4.24 -5.19
CA GLU A 173 7.31 -3.49 -5.20
C GLU A 173 7.17 -2.13 -4.53
N PHE A 174 6.10 -1.39 -4.86
CA PHE A 174 5.77 -0.12 -4.18
C PHE A 174 5.56 -0.32 -2.67
N LEU A 175 4.78 -1.35 -2.30
CA LEU A 175 4.46 -1.60 -0.90
C LEU A 175 5.70 -1.97 -0.08
N THR A 176 6.71 -2.62 -0.65
CA THR A 176 7.81 -3.23 0.12
C THR A 176 9.19 -2.65 -0.16
N GLY A 177 9.36 -1.86 -1.22
CA GLY A 177 10.66 -1.40 -1.68
C GLY A 177 11.60 -2.52 -2.16
N ARG A 178 11.04 -3.68 -2.52
CA ARG A 178 11.75 -4.91 -2.85
C ARG A 178 11.18 -5.53 -4.11
N TYR A 179 12.01 -6.19 -4.91
CA TYR A 179 11.56 -6.86 -6.12
C TYR A 179 10.49 -7.91 -5.79
N HIS A 180 9.38 -7.89 -6.55
CA HIS A 180 8.19 -8.69 -6.24
C HIS A 180 8.43 -10.20 -6.05
N PRO A 181 9.42 -10.87 -6.70
CA PRO A 181 9.68 -12.29 -6.46
C PRO A 181 10.15 -12.58 -5.04
N ARG A 182 10.87 -11.65 -4.39
CA ARG A 182 11.32 -11.83 -2.99
C ARG A 182 10.12 -11.94 -2.04
N GLY A 183 9.07 -11.17 -2.32
CA GLY A 183 7.81 -11.17 -1.57
C GLY A 183 6.84 -12.29 -1.98
N GLY A 184 7.25 -13.25 -2.83
CA GLY A 184 6.42 -14.40 -3.23
C GLY A 184 5.27 -14.07 -4.18
N VAL A 185 5.25 -12.87 -4.77
CA VAL A 185 4.24 -12.48 -5.75
C VAL A 185 4.69 -12.94 -7.14
N HIS A 186 3.91 -13.81 -7.79
CA HIS A 186 4.29 -14.41 -9.07
C HIS A 186 3.14 -14.50 -10.09
N GLY A 187 2.00 -13.89 -9.76
CA GLY A 187 0.82 -13.83 -10.63
C GLY A 187 -0.20 -12.80 -10.16
N VAL A 188 -1.35 -12.77 -10.84
CA VAL A 188 -2.40 -11.74 -10.68
C VAL A 188 -3.74 -12.30 -10.20
N SER A 189 -3.81 -13.59 -9.89
CA SER A 189 -5.05 -14.28 -9.49
C SER A 189 -4.74 -15.63 -8.86
N MET A 190 -5.77 -16.24 -8.25
CA MET A 190 -5.72 -17.58 -7.68
C MET A 190 -4.65 -17.71 -6.58
N GLY A 191 -4.44 -16.63 -5.83
CA GLY A 191 -3.50 -16.59 -4.72
C GLY A 191 -2.05 -16.26 -5.10
N ALA A 192 -1.70 -16.25 -6.39
CA ALA A 192 -0.36 -15.91 -6.87
C ALA A 192 0.01 -14.43 -6.67
N GLU A 193 -0.98 -13.59 -6.38
CA GLU A 193 -0.83 -12.16 -6.06
C GLU A 193 -0.47 -11.89 -4.59
N ARG A 194 -0.54 -12.90 -3.72
CA ARG A 194 -0.40 -12.74 -2.26
C ARG A 194 1.04 -12.37 -1.89
N LEU A 195 1.19 -11.24 -1.22
CA LEU A 195 2.47 -10.77 -0.67
C LEU A 195 2.80 -11.52 0.61
N ASN A 196 3.99 -12.13 0.70
CA ASN A 196 4.46 -12.85 1.88
C ASN A 196 4.28 -12.04 3.18
N LEU A 197 3.98 -12.75 4.28
CA LEU A 197 3.59 -12.14 5.56
C LEU A 197 4.78 -11.65 6.39
N ASP A 198 6.00 -12.03 6.04
CA ASP A 198 7.24 -11.54 6.66
C ASP A 198 7.73 -10.21 6.05
N GLU A 199 7.09 -9.73 4.98
CA GLU A 199 7.34 -8.42 4.39
C GLU A 199 6.56 -7.33 5.15
N ASN A 200 7.24 -6.25 5.54
CA ASN A 200 6.60 -5.04 6.06
C ASN A 200 6.34 -4.05 4.93
N THR A 201 5.18 -3.40 4.98
CA THR A 201 4.76 -2.46 3.95
C THR A 201 5.12 -1.02 4.26
N ILE A 202 4.98 -0.14 3.27
CA ILE A 202 5.02 1.31 3.42
C ILE A 202 3.98 1.80 4.43
N ALA A 203 2.80 1.21 4.48
CA ALA A 203 1.80 1.58 5.48
C ALA A 203 2.24 1.16 6.89
N ASP A 204 2.89 0.01 7.07
CA ASP A 204 3.49 -0.37 8.36
C ASP A 204 4.56 0.65 8.80
N THR A 205 5.38 1.10 7.84
CA THR A 205 6.41 2.14 8.05
C THR A 205 5.78 3.46 8.52
N PHE A 206 4.80 3.99 7.79
CA PHE A 206 4.14 5.24 8.17
C PHE A 206 3.33 5.12 9.46
N ARG A 207 2.66 3.98 9.69
CA ARG A 207 1.96 3.70 10.94
C ARG A 207 2.91 3.69 12.13
N ALA A 208 4.08 3.05 12.00
CA ALA A 208 5.12 3.10 13.04
C ALA A 208 5.66 4.52 13.26
N GLY A 209 5.70 5.34 12.20
CA GLY A 209 5.94 6.78 12.26
C GLY A 209 4.80 7.59 12.91
N GLY A 210 3.69 6.98 13.33
CA GLY A 210 2.57 7.68 13.99
C GLY A 210 1.55 8.31 13.05
N TYR A 211 1.59 7.98 11.76
CA TYR A 211 0.61 8.46 10.78
C TYR A 211 -0.75 7.78 10.95
N ALA A 212 -1.82 8.45 10.52
CA ALA A 212 -3.04 7.76 10.12
C ALA A 212 -2.80 7.14 8.74
N THR A 213 -3.18 5.88 8.53
CA THR A 213 -2.98 5.20 7.24
C THR A 213 -4.31 4.78 6.62
N GLY A 214 -4.54 5.15 5.36
CA GLY A 214 -5.79 4.86 4.64
C GLY A 214 -5.54 4.38 3.21
N ALA A 215 -6.27 3.36 2.77
CA ALA A 215 -6.24 2.86 1.39
C ALA A 215 -7.64 2.86 0.75
N PHE A 216 -7.76 3.42 -0.45
CA PHE A 216 -9.04 3.66 -1.14
C PHE A 216 -9.02 3.16 -2.59
N GLY A 217 -9.51 1.94 -2.81
CA GLY A 217 -9.60 1.34 -4.16
C GLY A 217 -9.11 -0.10 -4.27
N LYS A 218 -8.36 -0.40 -5.33
CA LYS A 218 -7.85 -1.74 -5.66
C LYS A 218 -6.63 -2.11 -4.82
N TRP A 219 -6.72 -3.18 -4.04
CA TRP A 219 -5.58 -3.67 -3.26
C TRP A 219 -4.68 -4.65 -4.03
N HIS A 220 -5.20 -5.81 -4.42
CA HIS A 220 -4.55 -6.81 -5.28
C HIS A 220 -3.23 -7.44 -4.76
N ASN A 221 -3.01 -7.48 -3.44
CA ASN A 221 -1.89 -8.23 -2.82
C ASN A 221 -2.33 -9.23 -1.74
N GLY A 222 -3.56 -9.73 -1.86
CA GLY A 222 -4.19 -10.74 -1.00
C GLY A 222 -5.40 -10.21 -0.23
N MET A 223 -6.37 -11.08 0.09
CA MET A 223 -7.69 -10.67 0.61
C MET A 223 -7.92 -11.02 2.07
N GLN A 224 -7.57 -12.23 2.50
CA GLN A 224 -7.83 -12.67 3.87
C GLN A 224 -6.77 -12.09 4.81
N TYR A 225 -7.17 -11.62 5.98
CA TYR A 225 -6.23 -11.19 7.01
C TYR A 225 -5.25 -12.35 7.34
N PRO A 226 -3.94 -12.11 7.47
CA PRO A 226 -3.27 -10.81 7.51
C PRO A 226 -2.85 -10.21 6.15
N TYR A 227 -3.18 -10.81 5.00
CA TYR A 227 -2.92 -10.21 3.69
C TYR A 227 -3.82 -9.02 3.34
N HIS A 228 -4.99 -8.92 3.98
CA HIS A 228 -5.91 -7.78 3.88
C HIS A 228 -5.20 -6.46 4.22
N PRO A 229 -5.54 -5.30 3.61
CA PRO A 229 -4.92 -3.99 3.92
C PRO A 229 -4.78 -3.68 5.41
N ASN A 230 -5.81 -4.00 6.22
CA ASN A 230 -5.75 -3.77 7.67
C ASN A 230 -4.75 -4.66 8.43
N GLY A 231 -4.32 -5.78 7.85
CA GLY A 231 -3.20 -6.59 8.35
C GLY A 231 -1.84 -6.11 7.84
N ARG A 232 -1.83 -5.17 6.89
CA ARG A 232 -0.64 -4.66 6.18
C ARG A 232 -0.50 -3.15 6.41
N GLY A 233 -0.69 -2.71 7.65
CA GLY A 233 -0.37 -1.35 8.09
C GLY A 233 -1.44 -0.28 7.85
N PHE A 234 -2.54 -0.56 7.14
CA PHE A 234 -3.61 0.43 6.91
C PHE A 234 -4.66 0.42 8.03
N ASP A 235 -4.91 1.57 8.66
CA ASP A 235 -5.96 1.71 9.67
C ASP A 235 -7.37 1.71 9.03
N GLU A 236 -7.53 2.40 7.88
CA GLU A 236 -8.77 2.42 7.10
C GLU A 236 -8.55 1.78 5.72
N PHE A 237 -9.49 0.93 5.31
CA PHE A 237 -9.59 0.44 3.94
C PHE A 237 -11.02 0.56 3.43
N TYR A 238 -11.18 1.13 2.24
CA TYR A 238 -12.42 1.14 1.48
C TYR A 238 -12.15 0.79 0.02
N GLY A 239 -12.67 -0.33 -0.46
CA GLY A 239 -12.39 -0.77 -1.83
C GLY A 239 -12.61 -2.24 -2.06
N PHE A 240 -11.72 -2.88 -2.82
CA PHE A 240 -11.79 -4.31 -3.09
C PHE A 240 -10.39 -4.95 -3.20
N CYS A 241 -10.27 -6.18 -2.72
CA CYS A 241 -9.00 -6.91 -2.74
C CYS A 241 -8.70 -7.70 -4.02
N SER A 242 -9.61 -7.71 -5.01
CA SER A 242 -9.39 -8.41 -6.29
C SER A 242 -8.51 -7.62 -7.25
N GLY A 243 -7.94 -8.30 -8.24
CA GLY A 243 -7.20 -7.66 -9.32
C GLY A 243 -8.05 -6.98 -10.38
N HIS A 244 -9.35 -7.24 -10.40
CA HIS A 244 -10.28 -6.69 -11.37
C HIS A 244 -11.71 -6.76 -10.81
N TRP A 245 -12.56 -5.83 -11.23
CA TRP A 245 -13.94 -5.74 -10.76
C TRP A 245 -14.92 -5.62 -11.93
N GLY A 246 -15.97 -6.43 -11.94
CA GLY A 246 -16.85 -6.57 -13.11
C GLY A 246 -17.88 -5.45 -13.30
N HIS A 247 -17.90 -4.42 -12.46
CA HIS A 247 -18.86 -3.32 -12.56
C HIS A 247 -18.37 -2.09 -11.80
N TYR A 248 -18.42 -0.90 -12.40
CA TYR A 248 -17.84 0.32 -11.82
C TYR A 248 -18.87 1.31 -11.28
N PHE A 249 -20.17 1.03 -11.38
CA PHE A 249 -21.23 1.91 -10.87
C PHE A 249 -21.92 1.33 -9.64
N ALA A 250 -21.69 1.94 -8.49
CA ALA A 250 -22.10 1.44 -7.19
C ALA A 250 -21.71 -0.04 -7.01
N PRO A 251 -20.44 -0.45 -7.18
CA PRO A 251 -20.08 -1.86 -7.00
C PRO A 251 -20.31 -2.35 -5.57
N MET A 252 -20.41 -3.67 -5.39
CA MET A 252 -20.11 -4.28 -4.09
C MET A 252 -18.64 -4.00 -3.74
N LEU A 253 -18.36 -3.54 -2.52
CA LEU A 253 -17.04 -3.19 -2.00
C LEU A 253 -16.90 -3.70 -0.56
N GLU A 254 -15.80 -3.40 0.11
CA GLU A 254 -15.66 -3.57 1.55
C GLU A 254 -15.17 -2.30 2.25
N ARG A 255 -15.55 -2.16 3.52
CA ARG A 255 -14.93 -1.26 4.48
C ARG A 255 -14.43 -2.05 5.67
N ASN A 256 -13.11 -2.09 5.86
CA ASN A 256 -12.45 -2.86 6.92
C ASN A 256 -13.03 -4.29 7.05
N GLY A 257 -13.10 -5.02 5.93
CA GLY A 257 -13.57 -6.41 5.87
C GLY A 257 -15.09 -6.58 5.75
N LYS A 258 -15.88 -5.57 6.13
CA LYS A 258 -17.35 -5.63 6.01
C LYS A 258 -17.78 -5.27 4.60
N LEU A 259 -18.58 -6.13 3.96
CA LEU A 259 -19.14 -5.83 2.64
C LEU A 259 -20.11 -4.63 2.70
N VAL A 260 -19.97 -3.73 1.73
CA VAL A 260 -20.77 -2.51 1.57
C VAL A 260 -21.11 -2.29 0.09
N ARG A 261 -22.05 -1.40 -0.18
CA ARG A 261 -22.39 -0.94 -1.53
C ARG A 261 -21.70 0.40 -1.78
N GLY A 262 -20.93 0.48 -2.86
CA GLY A 262 -20.33 1.72 -3.33
C GLY A 262 -21.38 2.72 -3.82
N ASN A 263 -20.96 3.96 -4.04
CA ASN A 263 -21.86 5.04 -4.45
C ASN A 263 -21.43 5.68 -5.78
N GLY A 264 -22.21 5.49 -6.84
CA GLY A 264 -21.89 6.06 -8.15
C GLY A 264 -20.64 5.44 -8.77
N PHE A 265 -19.92 6.20 -9.61
CA PHE A 265 -18.72 5.68 -10.27
C PHE A 265 -17.59 5.46 -9.26
N CYS A 266 -16.95 4.28 -9.30
CA CYS A 266 -16.03 3.83 -8.25
C CYS A 266 -14.85 4.78 -8.01
N ILE A 267 -14.26 5.38 -9.05
CA ILE A 267 -13.16 6.34 -8.89
C ILE A 267 -13.61 7.58 -8.13
N ASP A 268 -14.77 8.14 -8.50
CA ASP A 268 -15.35 9.30 -7.83
C ASP A 268 -15.64 9.00 -6.34
N ASP A 269 -16.10 7.78 -6.03
CA ASP A 269 -16.36 7.31 -4.67
C ASP A 269 -15.08 7.08 -3.85
N PHE A 270 -14.08 6.41 -4.43
CA PHE A 270 -12.78 6.23 -3.77
C PHE A 270 -12.14 7.57 -3.43
N THR A 271 -12.20 8.54 -4.34
CA THR A 271 -11.78 9.91 -4.06
C THR A 271 -12.62 10.51 -2.92
N ASN A 272 -13.96 10.39 -2.93
CA ASN A 272 -14.79 10.89 -1.82
C ASN A 272 -14.34 10.36 -0.45
N GLN A 273 -14.10 9.06 -0.35
CA GLN A 273 -13.67 8.44 0.91
C GLN A 273 -12.29 8.93 1.33
N ALA A 274 -11.35 9.05 0.40
CA ALA A 274 -10.02 9.58 0.67
C ALA A 274 -10.07 11.05 1.15
N LEU A 275 -10.90 11.90 0.52
CA LEU A 275 -11.06 13.30 0.95
C LEU A 275 -11.64 13.39 2.37
N ALA A 276 -12.59 12.52 2.71
CA ALA A 276 -13.15 12.46 4.06
C ALA A 276 -12.10 12.02 5.10
N PHE A 277 -11.28 11.01 4.78
CA PHE A 277 -10.18 10.56 5.61
C PHE A 277 -9.12 11.65 5.83
N ILE A 278 -8.73 12.35 4.76
CA ILE A 278 -7.79 13.47 4.82
C ILE A 278 -8.34 14.58 5.71
N GLU A 279 -9.60 14.97 5.50
CA GLU A 279 -10.25 16.02 6.29
C GLU A 279 -10.33 15.65 7.78
N GLU A 280 -10.63 14.40 8.10
CA GLU A 280 -10.65 13.91 9.48
C GLU A 280 -9.25 13.89 10.10
N SER A 281 -8.23 13.45 9.37
CA SER A 281 -6.83 13.46 9.85
C SER A 281 -6.35 14.87 10.17
N VAL A 282 -6.69 15.84 9.31
CA VAL A 282 -6.40 17.26 9.53
C VAL A 282 -7.12 17.79 10.76
N LYS A 283 -8.41 17.47 10.96
CA LYS A 283 -9.16 17.86 12.17
C LYS A 283 -8.53 17.33 13.46
N GLN A 284 -7.93 16.15 13.39
CA GLN A 284 -7.23 15.51 14.51
C GLN A 284 -5.77 15.99 14.69
N ASN A 285 -5.29 16.89 13.83
CA ASN A 285 -3.87 17.31 13.77
C ASN A 285 -2.91 16.11 13.69
N LYS A 286 -3.28 15.08 12.92
CA LYS A 286 -2.47 13.86 12.76
C LYS A 286 -1.98 13.78 11.31
N PRO A 287 -0.67 13.56 11.05
CA PRO A 287 -0.18 13.37 9.70
C PRO A 287 -0.79 12.10 9.09
N PHE A 288 -1.06 12.13 7.79
CA PHE A 288 -1.72 11.01 7.10
C PHE A 288 -0.91 10.46 5.93
N PHE A 289 -1.03 9.15 5.73
CA PHE A 289 -0.59 8.43 4.54
C PHE A 289 -1.83 7.87 3.84
N ALA A 290 -2.23 8.52 2.74
CA ALA A 290 -3.39 8.15 1.95
C ALA A 290 -2.95 7.49 0.63
N TYR A 291 -3.33 6.24 0.42
CA TYR A 291 -3.07 5.49 -0.80
C TYR A 291 -4.37 5.36 -1.60
N LEU A 292 -4.40 5.89 -2.83
CA LEU A 292 -5.53 5.85 -3.75
C LEU A 292 -5.18 4.99 -4.97
N PRO A 293 -5.22 3.65 -4.85
CA PRO A 293 -5.05 2.76 -5.98
C PRO A 293 -6.32 2.69 -6.82
N TYR A 294 -6.43 3.57 -7.80
CA TYR A 294 -7.49 3.50 -8.79
C TYR A 294 -7.39 2.23 -9.63
N ASN A 295 -8.55 1.78 -10.11
CA ASN A 295 -8.69 0.62 -10.99
C ASN A 295 -9.00 1.01 -12.44
N THR A 296 -8.81 2.27 -12.80
CA THR A 296 -9.00 2.78 -14.18
C THR A 296 -7.66 3.25 -14.74
N PRO A 297 -7.45 3.21 -16.07
CA PRO A 297 -8.37 2.77 -17.13
C PRO A 297 -8.44 1.24 -17.38
N HIS A 298 -8.18 0.39 -16.37
CA HIS A 298 -8.45 -1.05 -16.48
C HIS A 298 -9.91 -1.34 -16.86
N SER A 299 -10.13 -2.33 -17.72
CA SER A 299 -11.45 -2.85 -18.09
C SER A 299 -12.26 -3.34 -16.87
N PRO A 300 -13.60 -3.44 -16.92
CA PRO A 300 -14.46 -3.17 -18.06
C PRO A 300 -14.46 -1.70 -18.45
N MET A 301 -14.64 -1.41 -19.74
CA MET A 301 -14.58 -0.04 -20.26
C MET A 301 -15.86 0.74 -19.94
N GLN A 302 -16.04 1.06 -18.67
CA GLN A 302 -17.17 1.80 -18.11
C GLN A 302 -16.75 3.17 -17.58
N VAL A 303 -17.40 4.24 -18.04
CA VAL A 303 -17.08 5.61 -17.60
C VAL A 303 -18.34 6.48 -17.65
N PRO A 304 -18.53 7.47 -16.75
CA PRO A 304 -19.70 8.34 -16.78
C PRO A 304 -19.88 9.09 -18.10
N ASP A 305 -21.13 9.29 -18.53
CA ASP A 305 -21.48 9.94 -19.79
C ASP A 305 -20.82 11.31 -19.99
N ARG A 306 -20.65 12.08 -18.91
CA ARG A 306 -20.02 13.41 -18.96
C ARG A 306 -18.59 13.39 -19.53
N PHE A 307 -17.86 12.27 -19.35
CA PHE A 307 -16.54 12.08 -19.93
C PHE A 307 -16.65 11.37 -21.29
N TRP A 308 -17.51 10.35 -21.40
CA TRP A 308 -17.67 9.57 -22.63
C TRP A 308 -18.08 10.43 -23.84
N LYS A 309 -18.99 11.40 -23.65
CA LYS A 309 -19.54 12.23 -24.75
C LYS A 309 -18.47 12.91 -25.62
N LYS A 310 -17.32 13.28 -25.03
CA LYS A 310 -16.22 13.89 -25.78
C LYS A 310 -15.54 12.90 -26.73
N PHE A 311 -15.49 11.62 -26.35
CA PHE A 311 -14.75 10.58 -27.06
C PHE A 311 -15.63 9.70 -27.94
N ASP A 312 -16.95 9.74 -27.75
CA ASP A 312 -17.89 8.95 -28.53
C ASP A 312 -17.84 9.30 -30.01
N GLY A 313 -17.34 8.37 -30.84
CA GLY A 313 -17.12 8.59 -32.26
C GLY A 313 -16.01 9.59 -32.61
N ALA A 314 -15.25 10.11 -31.63
CA ALA A 314 -14.22 11.10 -31.88
C ALA A 314 -13.05 10.53 -32.69
N ASP A 315 -12.56 11.28 -33.68
CA ASP A 315 -11.33 10.91 -34.39
C ASP A 315 -10.13 11.06 -33.44
N LEU A 316 -9.20 10.10 -33.52
CA LEU A 316 -7.98 10.10 -32.74
C LEU A 316 -6.81 10.43 -33.65
N GLU A 317 -6.08 11.50 -33.34
CA GLU A 317 -4.92 11.96 -34.12
C GLU A 317 -3.72 11.04 -33.87
N LEU A 318 -3.41 10.81 -32.59
CA LEU A 318 -2.32 9.91 -32.20
C LEU A 318 -2.84 8.49 -32.06
N ARG A 319 -2.16 7.55 -32.72
CA ARG A 319 -2.58 6.15 -32.87
C ARG A 319 -1.57 5.18 -32.26
N ALA A 320 -1.96 3.94 -32.03
CA ALA A 320 -1.03 2.92 -31.59
C ALA A 320 0.13 2.74 -32.59
N ARG A 321 1.30 2.33 -32.10
CA ARG A 321 2.44 1.93 -32.94
C ARG A 321 2.03 0.84 -33.95
N ASP A 322 1.31 -0.18 -33.46
CA ASP A 322 0.76 -1.25 -34.29
C ASP A 322 -0.72 -0.94 -34.58
N THR A 323 -0.97 -0.03 -35.51
CA THR A 323 -2.32 0.53 -35.78
C THR A 323 -3.36 -0.53 -36.14
N GLU A 324 -2.94 -1.63 -36.76
CA GLU A 324 -3.83 -2.75 -37.14
C GLU A 324 -4.41 -3.49 -35.94
N MET A 325 -3.73 -3.43 -34.78
CA MET A 325 -4.13 -4.09 -33.54
C MET A 325 -4.93 -3.17 -32.61
N GLU A 326 -5.10 -1.90 -32.98
CA GLU A 326 -5.80 -0.90 -32.18
C GLU A 326 -7.32 -1.03 -32.31
N ASN A 327 -7.98 -1.24 -31.18
CA ASN A 327 -9.42 -1.09 -31.08
C ASN A 327 -9.75 0.36 -30.69
N LEU A 328 -10.17 1.16 -31.68
CA LEU A 328 -10.49 2.57 -31.50
C LEU A 328 -11.54 2.83 -30.41
N GLN A 329 -12.55 1.97 -30.30
CA GLN A 329 -13.61 2.14 -29.29
C GLN A 329 -13.05 1.92 -27.87
N HIS A 330 -12.19 0.92 -27.72
CA HIS A 330 -11.46 0.67 -26.48
C HIS A 330 -10.53 1.84 -26.14
N THR A 331 -9.80 2.38 -27.13
CA THR A 331 -8.93 3.56 -26.94
C THR A 331 -9.73 4.76 -26.46
N ARG A 332 -10.84 5.11 -27.15
CA ARG A 332 -11.74 6.20 -26.75
C ARG A 332 -12.22 6.06 -25.29
N ALA A 333 -12.58 4.84 -24.89
CA ALA A 333 -13.08 4.58 -23.55
C ALA A 333 -11.98 4.72 -22.49
N ALA A 334 -10.77 4.22 -22.78
CA ALA A 334 -9.61 4.39 -21.92
C ALA A 334 -9.26 5.88 -21.74
N LEU A 335 -9.24 6.68 -22.81
CA LEU A 335 -8.95 8.11 -22.74
C LEU A 335 -10.02 8.88 -21.94
N ALA A 336 -11.29 8.52 -22.09
CA ALA A 336 -12.38 9.08 -21.28
C ALA A 336 -12.22 8.77 -19.78
N MET A 337 -11.76 7.56 -19.42
CA MET A 337 -11.42 7.21 -18.04
C MET A 337 -10.22 8.00 -17.53
N CYS A 338 -9.21 8.26 -18.37
CA CYS A 338 -8.06 9.08 -18.00
C CYS A 338 -8.47 10.52 -17.66
N GLU A 339 -9.42 11.13 -18.40
CA GLU A 339 -9.97 12.45 -18.02
C GLU A 339 -10.77 12.41 -16.71
N ASN A 340 -11.39 11.28 -16.37
CA ASN A 340 -12.01 11.11 -15.05
C ASN A 340 -10.97 11.02 -13.92
N ILE A 341 -9.86 10.30 -14.14
CA ILE A 341 -8.75 10.23 -13.19
C ILE A 341 -8.21 11.64 -12.95
N ASP A 342 -7.96 12.39 -14.03
CA ASP A 342 -7.50 13.78 -13.97
C ASP A 342 -8.44 14.67 -13.14
N TRP A 343 -9.74 14.61 -13.43
CA TRP A 343 -10.73 15.36 -12.68
C TRP A 343 -10.70 15.04 -11.17
N ASN A 344 -10.51 13.77 -10.81
CA ASN A 344 -10.42 13.36 -9.40
C ASN A 344 -9.09 13.78 -8.74
N VAL A 345 -7.99 13.83 -9.48
CA VAL A 345 -6.72 14.42 -9.02
C VAL A 345 -6.92 15.92 -8.71
N GLY A 346 -7.60 16.65 -9.58
CA GLY A 346 -7.93 18.07 -9.35
C GLY A 346 -8.76 18.30 -8.08
N ARG A 347 -9.74 17.42 -7.81
CA ARG A 347 -10.53 17.48 -6.57
C ARG A 347 -9.69 17.26 -5.32
N LEU A 348 -8.74 16.33 -5.38
CA LEU A 348 -7.82 16.05 -4.29
C LEU A 348 -6.90 17.25 -4.02
N LEU A 349 -6.24 17.77 -5.07
CA LEU A 349 -5.38 18.94 -4.94
C LEU A 349 -6.12 20.14 -4.36
N LYS A 350 -7.31 20.44 -4.89
CA LYS A 350 -8.18 21.49 -4.36
C LYS A 350 -8.51 21.28 -2.88
N LYS A 351 -8.80 20.04 -2.45
CA LYS A 351 -9.11 19.77 -1.03
C LYS A 351 -7.89 20.00 -0.14
N LEU A 352 -6.68 19.65 -0.58
CA LEU A 352 -5.45 19.93 0.17
C LEU A 352 -5.22 21.45 0.33
N ASP A 353 -5.53 22.23 -0.70
CA ASP A 353 -5.48 23.70 -0.65
C ASP A 353 -6.56 24.28 0.29
N ASP A 354 -7.80 23.82 0.17
CA ASP A 354 -8.92 24.26 1.00
C ASP A 354 -8.66 23.98 2.50
N LEU A 355 -8.00 22.85 2.80
CA LEU A 355 -7.57 22.47 4.15
C LEU A 355 -6.27 23.16 4.60
N LYS A 356 -5.61 23.91 3.71
CA LYS A 356 -4.33 24.61 3.97
C LYS A 356 -3.20 23.69 4.39
N VAL A 357 -3.16 22.48 3.84
CA VAL A 357 -2.10 21.48 4.10
C VAL A 357 -1.25 21.16 2.89
N ALA A 358 -1.55 21.74 1.72
CA ALA A 358 -0.84 21.48 0.46
C ALA A 358 0.67 21.73 0.54
N GLU A 359 1.10 22.82 1.18
CA GLU A 359 2.53 23.16 1.35
C GLU A 359 3.34 22.07 2.07
N ASN A 360 2.68 21.34 2.98
CA ASN A 360 3.29 20.25 3.76
C ASN A 360 2.68 18.89 3.42
N THR A 361 2.33 18.67 2.15
CA THR A 361 1.85 17.37 1.66
C THR A 361 2.65 16.95 0.43
N ILE A 362 3.22 15.74 0.48
CA ILE A 362 3.83 15.07 -0.66
C ILE A 362 2.72 14.37 -1.44
N VAL A 363 2.53 14.72 -2.71
CA VAL A 363 1.59 14.03 -3.61
C VAL A 363 2.38 13.31 -4.69
N VAL A 364 2.18 12.00 -4.79
CA VAL A 364 2.83 11.12 -5.78
C VAL A 364 1.79 10.59 -6.76
N TYR A 365 2.11 10.59 -8.05
CA TYR A 365 1.32 9.96 -9.09
C TYR A 365 2.19 9.04 -9.95
N PHE A 366 1.74 7.81 -10.14
CA PHE A 366 2.30 6.88 -11.12
C PHE A 366 1.26 5.84 -11.57
N SER A 367 1.59 5.08 -12.61
CA SER A 367 0.77 3.97 -13.12
C SER A 367 1.39 2.62 -12.83
N ASP A 368 0.58 1.57 -12.64
CA ASP A 368 1.08 0.26 -12.24
C ASP A 368 1.74 -0.55 -13.38
N ASN A 369 1.39 -0.28 -14.63
CA ASN A 369 2.01 -0.87 -15.82
C ASN A 369 1.63 -0.09 -17.08
N GLY A 370 2.20 -0.48 -18.22
CA GLY A 370 1.80 0.03 -19.54
C GLY A 370 0.33 -0.25 -19.89
N PRO A 371 -0.17 0.27 -21.03
CA PRO A 371 -1.59 0.27 -21.34
C PRO A 371 -2.16 -1.11 -21.62
N ASN A 372 -3.43 -1.31 -21.27
CA ASN A 372 -4.20 -2.47 -21.73
C ASN A 372 -4.72 -2.27 -23.16
N GLY A 373 -4.36 -3.17 -24.08
CA GLY A 373 -4.68 -2.98 -25.50
C GLY A 373 -3.74 -2.00 -26.21
N HIS A 374 -3.90 -1.90 -27.52
CA HIS A 374 -3.03 -1.10 -28.38
C HIS A 374 -3.61 0.30 -28.51
N ARG A 375 -2.86 1.31 -28.04
CA ARG A 375 -3.13 2.75 -28.20
C ARG A 375 -1.81 3.51 -28.20
N TRP A 376 -1.83 4.80 -28.49
CA TRP A 376 -0.61 5.61 -28.53
C TRP A 376 0.11 5.56 -27.18
N ASN A 377 1.41 5.24 -27.21
CA ASN A 377 2.23 5.01 -26.03
C ASN A 377 3.64 5.61 -26.22
N GLY A 378 3.73 6.79 -26.84
CA GLY A 378 5.01 7.43 -27.17
C GLY A 378 5.88 6.65 -28.16
N ASP A 379 5.26 5.91 -29.09
CA ASP A 379 5.93 5.00 -30.05
C ASP A 379 6.77 3.86 -29.43
N MET A 380 6.71 3.69 -28.10
CA MET A 380 7.47 2.68 -27.38
C MET A 380 7.04 1.25 -27.76
N LYS A 381 8.00 0.32 -27.73
CA LYS A 381 7.75 -1.11 -27.98
C LYS A 381 6.98 -1.70 -26.78
N GLY A 382 5.94 -2.49 -27.08
CA GLY A 382 5.21 -3.24 -26.06
C GLY A 382 4.13 -2.45 -25.33
N ARG A 383 3.43 -3.16 -24.45
CA ARG A 383 2.32 -2.70 -23.60
C ARG A 383 2.23 -3.60 -22.36
N LYS A 384 1.14 -3.54 -21.58
CA LYS A 384 0.88 -4.46 -20.46
C LYS A 384 1.28 -5.90 -20.81
N SER A 385 1.96 -6.56 -19.87
CA SER A 385 2.60 -7.89 -19.97
C SER A 385 3.90 -7.97 -20.79
N SER A 386 4.43 -6.85 -21.33
CA SER A 386 5.79 -6.79 -21.89
C SER A 386 6.80 -6.23 -20.90
N THR A 387 8.05 -6.70 -20.98
CA THR A 387 9.20 -6.14 -20.26
C THR A 387 9.90 -5.00 -21.02
N ASP A 388 9.44 -4.69 -22.24
CA ASP A 388 9.86 -3.56 -23.07
C ASP A 388 9.36 -2.21 -22.52
N GLU A 389 9.93 -1.09 -22.98
CA GLU A 389 9.63 0.28 -22.50
C GLU A 389 8.14 0.57 -22.39
N GLY A 390 7.35 0.24 -23.41
CA GLY A 390 5.91 0.52 -23.43
C GLY A 390 5.10 -0.29 -22.41
N GLY A 391 5.68 -1.37 -21.84
CA GLY A 391 5.04 -2.18 -20.80
C GLY A 391 5.42 -1.78 -19.38
N VAL A 392 6.56 -1.13 -19.17
CA VAL A 392 7.13 -0.91 -17.83
C VAL A 392 7.54 0.53 -17.53
N ARG A 393 7.64 1.41 -18.52
CA ARG A 393 7.89 2.83 -18.27
C ARG A 393 6.58 3.51 -17.88
N SER A 394 6.58 4.11 -16.70
CA SER A 394 5.43 4.75 -16.06
C SER A 394 5.76 6.22 -15.81
N PRO A 395 4.78 7.14 -15.88
CA PRO A 395 5.00 8.48 -15.33
C PRO A 395 5.28 8.36 -13.83
N LEU A 396 6.24 9.15 -13.33
CA LEU A 396 6.35 9.43 -11.89
C LEU A 396 6.38 10.93 -11.69
N LEU A 397 5.33 11.44 -11.06
CA LEU A 397 5.17 12.85 -10.73
C LEU A 397 5.13 12.99 -9.21
N ILE A 398 5.92 13.91 -8.66
CA ILE A 398 6.00 14.15 -7.21
C ILE A 398 5.91 15.64 -6.94
N ARG A 399 4.86 16.07 -6.24
CA ARG A 399 4.63 17.47 -5.84
C ARG A 399 4.79 17.61 -4.33
N TRP A 400 5.65 18.53 -3.91
CA TRP A 400 5.75 18.97 -2.51
C TRP A 400 6.20 20.44 -2.47
N PRO A 401 5.25 21.41 -2.51
CA PRO A 401 5.57 22.81 -2.75
C PRO A 401 6.57 23.42 -1.76
N GLY A 402 6.50 23.00 -0.48
CA GLY A 402 7.40 23.50 0.55
C GLY A 402 8.85 23.02 0.45
N ARG A 403 9.18 22.05 -0.43
CA ARG A 403 10.53 21.42 -0.48
C ARG A 403 11.05 21.05 -1.88
N ILE A 404 10.19 20.65 -2.81
CA ILE A 404 10.58 20.24 -4.16
C ILE A 404 10.42 21.46 -5.09
N PRO A 405 11.49 21.90 -5.77
CA PRO A 405 11.38 22.98 -6.76
C PRO A 405 10.38 22.61 -7.87
N ALA A 406 9.52 23.57 -8.23
CA ALA A 406 8.56 23.43 -9.32
C ALA A 406 9.27 23.24 -10.67
N GLY A 407 8.74 22.35 -11.51
CA GLY A 407 9.21 22.08 -12.86
C GLY A 407 10.51 21.27 -12.92
N ARG A 408 10.86 20.56 -11.86
CA ARG A 408 12.11 19.80 -11.79
C ARG A 408 12.04 18.53 -12.66
N GLN A 409 12.96 18.39 -13.59
CA GLN A 409 13.07 17.19 -14.43
C GLN A 409 14.23 16.32 -13.96
N ILE A 410 13.98 15.02 -13.79
CA ILE A 410 14.96 14.05 -13.32
C ILE A 410 15.25 13.07 -14.44
N ALA A 411 16.50 13.08 -14.91
CA ALA A 411 16.95 12.24 -16.03
C ALA A 411 17.33 10.82 -15.58
N GLU A 412 17.75 10.68 -14.32
CA GLU A 412 18.16 9.42 -13.71
C GLU A 412 16.99 8.44 -13.59
N ASN A 413 17.30 7.15 -13.73
CA ASN A 413 16.32 6.09 -13.66
C ASN A 413 15.82 5.83 -12.22
N GLY A 414 14.50 5.87 -12.05
CA GLY A 414 13.80 5.40 -10.84
C GLY A 414 13.00 4.11 -11.08
N ALA A 415 12.58 3.46 -10.00
CA ALA A 415 11.68 2.30 -10.04
C ALA A 415 10.72 2.27 -8.84
N ALA A 416 9.63 1.51 -8.94
CA ALA A 416 8.63 1.37 -7.87
C ALA A 416 9.22 0.98 -6.51
N ILE A 417 10.27 0.15 -6.51
CA ILE A 417 11.03 -0.25 -5.31
C ILE A 417 11.65 0.93 -4.55
N ASP A 418 11.88 2.07 -5.21
CA ASP A 418 12.51 3.24 -4.59
C ASP A 418 11.51 4.10 -3.80
N LEU A 419 10.21 3.96 -4.05
CA LEU A 419 9.20 4.84 -3.46
C LEU A 419 9.08 4.67 -1.94
N LEU A 420 9.19 3.44 -1.41
CA LEU A 420 9.22 3.22 0.04
C LEU A 420 10.37 3.98 0.73
N PRO A 421 11.67 3.72 0.40
CA PRO A 421 12.76 4.42 1.05
C PRO A 421 12.73 5.93 0.78
N THR A 422 12.31 6.36 -0.42
CA THR A 422 12.20 7.80 -0.76
C THR A 422 11.17 8.52 0.10
N LEU A 423 9.95 7.99 0.21
CA LEU A 423 8.87 8.66 0.95
C LEU A 423 9.13 8.65 2.46
N ALA A 424 9.71 7.57 2.98
CA ALA A 424 10.12 7.50 4.37
C ALA A 424 11.22 8.54 4.69
N ASP A 425 12.24 8.65 3.85
CA ASP A 425 13.34 9.61 4.01
C ASP A 425 12.88 11.08 3.85
N LEU A 426 11.98 11.37 2.90
CA LEU A 426 11.36 12.69 2.77
C LEU A 426 10.54 13.07 4.01
N ALA A 427 9.83 12.11 4.60
CA ALA A 427 9.00 12.30 5.79
C ALA A 427 9.79 12.26 7.12
N GLY A 428 11.06 11.86 7.10
CA GLY A 428 11.84 11.62 8.32
C GLY A 428 11.33 10.44 9.14
N VAL A 429 10.79 9.41 8.48
CA VAL A 429 10.29 8.17 9.08
C VAL A 429 11.31 7.05 8.86
N GLU A 430 11.60 6.28 9.91
CA GLU A 430 12.47 5.10 9.80
C GLU A 430 11.72 3.94 9.13
N VAL A 431 12.32 3.34 8.09
CA VAL A 431 11.73 2.18 7.41
C VAL A 431 11.77 0.96 8.32
N VAL A 432 10.62 0.35 8.57
CA VAL A 432 10.48 -0.80 9.49
C VAL A 432 10.66 -2.16 8.82
N SER A 433 11.15 -2.20 7.58
CA SER A 433 11.40 -3.44 6.86
C SER A 433 12.40 -4.32 7.62
N LYS A 434 12.03 -5.58 7.85
CA LYS A 434 12.92 -6.60 8.41
C LYS A 434 13.89 -7.15 7.37
N GLN A 435 13.60 -6.95 6.09
CA GLN A 435 14.39 -7.44 4.97
C GLN A 435 15.15 -6.29 4.29
N PRO A 436 16.34 -6.53 3.71
CA PRO A 436 17.08 -5.49 2.99
C PRO A 436 16.26 -4.91 1.84
N LEU A 437 16.24 -3.59 1.65
CA LEU A 437 15.56 -2.99 0.51
C LEU A 437 16.36 -3.23 -0.78
N ASP A 438 15.68 -3.44 -1.91
CA ASP A 438 16.32 -3.39 -3.23
C ASP A 438 16.33 -1.95 -3.77
N GLY A 439 15.35 -1.13 -3.37
CA GLY A 439 15.27 0.28 -3.75
C GLY A 439 16.16 1.20 -2.91
N VAL A 440 16.39 2.39 -3.44
CA VAL A 440 17.18 3.46 -2.81
C VAL A 440 16.35 4.74 -2.69
N SER A 441 16.71 5.63 -1.77
CA SER A 441 16.03 6.92 -1.67
C SER A 441 16.40 7.83 -2.86
N LEU A 442 15.39 8.35 -3.56
CA LEU A 442 15.50 9.33 -4.65
C LEU A 442 15.49 10.78 -4.12
N LYS A 443 15.51 10.98 -2.79
CA LYS A 443 15.40 12.30 -2.17
C LYS A 443 16.45 13.29 -2.69
N SER A 444 17.70 12.87 -2.86
CA SER A 444 18.77 13.73 -3.38
C SER A 444 18.43 14.28 -4.77
N LEU A 445 17.87 13.44 -5.65
CA LEU A 445 17.42 13.83 -6.98
C LEU A 445 16.26 14.83 -6.94
N LEU A 446 15.44 14.79 -5.89
CA LEU A 446 14.24 15.62 -5.74
C LEU A 446 14.50 16.98 -5.08
N THR A 447 15.44 17.07 -4.14
CA THR A 447 15.59 18.23 -3.25
C THR A 447 16.93 18.96 -3.35
N SER A 448 17.89 18.42 -4.10
CA SER A 448 19.26 18.96 -4.14
C SER A 448 19.74 19.20 -5.56
N ASP A 449 20.31 20.36 -5.84
CA ASP A 449 20.93 20.64 -7.16
C ASP A 449 22.31 20.02 -7.30
N ASP A 450 22.96 19.71 -6.18
CA ASP A 450 24.24 19.01 -6.11
C ASP A 450 24.02 17.63 -5.50
N TYR A 451 24.03 16.61 -6.34
CA TYR A 451 23.85 15.22 -5.95
C TYR A 451 24.88 14.33 -6.64
N MET A 452 25.26 13.25 -5.94
CA MET A 452 26.04 12.16 -6.51
C MET A 452 25.09 10.99 -6.74
N TRP A 453 25.00 10.53 -7.98
CA TRP A 453 24.17 9.39 -8.37
C TRP A 453 25.02 8.31 -9.04
N GLU A 454 24.93 7.08 -8.54
CA GLU A 454 25.62 5.93 -9.11
C GLU A 454 24.71 5.21 -10.11
N ASP A 455 25.19 4.97 -11.33
CA ASP A 455 24.48 4.15 -12.32
C ASP A 455 24.22 2.76 -11.75
N ARG A 456 22.97 2.30 -11.88
CA ARG A 456 22.50 1.02 -11.33
C ARG A 456 21.64 0.28 -12.33
N MET A 457 21.51 -1.03 -12.10
CA MET A 457 20.68 -1.88 -12.93
C MET A 457 19.27 -1.99 -12.36
N ILE A 458 18.27 -1.67 -13.18
CA ILE A 458 16.86 -1.91 -12.89
C ILE A 458 16.38 -3.10 -13.71
N PHE A 459 15.72 -4.05 -13.06
CA PHE A 459 15.23 -5.27 -13.70
C PHE A 459 13.71 -5.22 -13.83
N SER A 460 13.20 -5.76 -14.94
CA SER A 460 11.77 -5.99 -15.11
C SER A 460 11.56 -7.45 -15.46
N HIS A 461 10.54 -8.07 -14.86
CA HIS A 461 10.29 -9.49 -15.01
C HIS A 461 8.79 -9.78 -15.18
N TRP A 462 8.48 -10.68 -16.11
CA TRP A 462 7.17 -11.30 -16.19
C TRP A 462 7.28 -12.71 -16.77
N GLN A 463 6.72 -13.68 -16.04
CA GLN A 463 6.79 -15.11 -16.36
C GLN A 463 8.22 -15.66 -16.45
N ASP A 464 8.77 -15.75 -17.66
CA ASP A 464 10.13 -16.22 -17.96
C ASP A 464 10.93 -15.13 -18.70
N LYS A 465 10.35 -13.95 -18.93
CA LYS A 465 10.97 -12.80 -19.57
C LYS A 465 11.61 -11.91 -18.51
N VAL A 466 12.87 -11.55 -18.71
CA VAL A 466 13.62 -10.64 -17.84
C VAL A 466 14.39 -9.68 -18.72
N ALA A 467 14.23 -8.39 -18.45
CA ALA A 467 14.99 -7.30 -19.05
C ALA A 467 15.82 -6.59 -17.97
N ALA A 468 16.92 -5.96 -18.37
CA ALA A 468 17.77 -5.18 -17.49
C ALA A 468 18.12 -3.83 -18.12
N ARG A 469 18.03 -2.76 -17.34
CA ARG A 469 18.27 -1.38 -17.77
C ARG A 469 19.36 -0.74 -16.93
N THR A 470 20.20 0.05 -17.56
CA THR A 470 21.07 1.06 -16.92
C THR A 470 20.58 2.45 -17.35
N GLU A 471 21.24 3.53 -16.93
CA GLU A 471 20.84 4.89 -17.35
C GLU A 471 20.68 5.03 -18.88
N ARG A 472 21.58 4.40 -19.64
CA ARG A 472 21.66 4.54 -21.10
C ARG A 472 21.17 3.33 -21.92
N PHE A 473 21.22 2.12 -21.37
CA PHE A 473 21.03 0.89 -22.15
C PHE A 473 19.94 0.00 -21.59
N LEU A 474 19.21 -0.66 -22.48
CA LEU A 474 18.27 -1.74 -22.19
C LEU A 474 18.76 -3.03 -22.85
N LEU A 475 18.94 -4.09 -22.08
CA LEU A 475 18.96 -5.46 -22.59
C LEU A 475 17.55 -6.05 -22.49
N ASP A 476 16.91 -6.29 -23.62
CA ASP A 476 15.56 -6.83 -23.65
C ASP A 476 15.50 -8.33 -23.33
N ASN A 477 14.30 -8.90 -23.29
CA ASN A 477 14.12 -10.30 -22.94
C ASN A 477 14.59 -11.30 -24.01
N GLU A 478 14.82 -10.84 -25.25
CA GLU A 478 15.40 -11.61 -26.35
C GLU A 478 16.95 -11.54 -26.32
N GLY A 479 17.49 -10.69 -25.44
CA GLY A 479 18.92 -10.50 -25.26
C GLY A 479 19.54 -9.54 -26.28
N LEU A 480 18.71 -8.70 -26.92
CA LEU A 480 19.13 -7.59 -27.78
C LEU A 480 19.39 -6.35 -26.93
N LEU A 481 20.36 -5.53 -27.34
CA LEU A 481 20.76 -4.34 -26.61
C LEU A 481 20.26 -3.10 -27.36
N HIS A 482 19.63 -2.18 -26.65
CA HIS A 482 19.14 -0.91 -27.18
C HIS A 482 19.72 0.26 -26.39
N GLU A 483 20.05 1.35 -27.09
CA GLU A 483 20.50 2.61 -26.48
C GLU A 483 19.30 3.57 -26.35
N LEU A 484 18.74 3.68 -25.15
CA LEU A 484 17.42 4.29 -24.91
C LEU A 484 17.36 5.81 -25.17
N ASP A 485 18.50 6.50 -25.11
CA ASP A 485 18.57 7.95 -25.42
C ASP A 485 18.39 8.24 -26.91
N LYS A 486 18.77 7.27 -27.76
CA LYS A 486 18.68 7.40 -29.23
C LYS A 486 17.53 6.61 -29.82
N ASP A 487 17.14 5.53 -29.16
CA ASP A 487 16.16 4.57 -29.65
C ASP A 487 15.18 4.14 -28.54
N PRO A 488 14.35 5.07 -28.01
CA PRO A 488 13.32 4.73 -27.03
C PRO A 488 12.25 3.77 -27.59
N GLY A 489 12.17 3.66 -28.93
CA GLY A 489 11.30 2.71 -29.63
C GLY A 489 11.86 1.29 -29.73
N GLN A 490 13.11 1.03 -29.32
CA GLN A 490 13.77 -0.28 -29.41
C GLN A 490 13.74 -0.88 -30.83
N ARG A 491 14.11 -0.09 -31.84
CA ARG A 491 14.09 -0.46 -33.26
C ARG A 491 15.42 -1.04 -33.75
N HIS A 492 16.53 -0.74 -33.08
CA HIS A 492 17.87 -1.10 -33.51
C HIS A 492 18.60 -1.87 -32.41
N ASP A 493 19.10 -3.06 -32.75
CA ASP A 493 20.02 -3.80 -31.89
C ASP A 493 21.45 -3.27 -32.05
N VAL A 494 22.05 -2.87 -30.92
CA VAL A 494 23.43 -2.40 -30.82
C VAL A 494 24.34 -3.38 -30.07
N SER A 495 23.91 -4.64 -29.91
CA SER A 495 24.64 -5.68 -29.17
C SER A 495 26.07 -5.88 -29.65
N GLU A 496 26.29 -5.89 -30.97
CA GLU A 496 27.60 -6.07 -31.59
C GLU A 496 28.48 -4.81 -31.48
N GLN A 497 27.86 -3.64 -31.37
CA GLN A 497 28.55 -2.35 -31.22
C GLN A 497 29.04 -2.14 -29.77
N HIS A 498 28.38 -2.77 -28.80
CA HIS A 498 28.70 -2.68 -27.36
C HIS A 498 28.85 -4.06 -26.69
N PRO A 499 29.78 -4.92 -27.16
CA PRO A 499 29.85 -6.32 -26.75
C PRO A 499 30.10 -6.50 -25.25
N ASP A 500 30.86 -5.59 -24.61
CA ASP A 500 31.15 -5.67 -23.17
C ASP A 500 29.95 -5.31 -22.31
N ILE A 501 29.15 -4.31 -22.72
CA ILE A 501 27.90 -3.93 -22.05
C ILE A 501 26.89 -5.08 -22.18
N THR A 502 26.73 -5.61 -23.40
CA THR A 502 25.87 -6.77 -23.68
C THR A 502 26.24 -7.95 -22.78
N ARG A 503 27.54 -8.29 -22.69
CA ARG A 503 28.03 -9.39 -21.84
C ARG A 503 27.75 -9.14 -20.36
N ARG A 504 27.97 -7.90 -19.88
CA ARG A 504 27.71 -7.49 -18.50
C ARG A 504 26.24 -7.65 -18.14
N LEU A 505 25.33 -7.10 -18.95
CA LEU A 505 23.89 -7.18 -18.71
C LEU A 505 23.36 -8.62 -18.83
N ARG A 506 23.82 -9.40 -19.81
CA ARG A 506 23.45 -10.82 -19.93
C ARG A 506 23.88 -11.62 -18.70
N LYS A 507 25.06 -11.33 -18.14
CA LYS A 507 25.52 -11.95 -16.88
C LYS A 507 24.63 -11.53 -15.71
N ALA A 508 24.29 -10.25 -15.61
CA ALA A 508 23.43 -9.72 -14.57
C ALA A 508 22.02 -10.37 -14.62
N VAL A 509 21.39 -10.43 -15.79
CA VAL A 509 20.10 -11.12 -15.99
C VAL A 509 20.15 -12.58 -15.57
N ARG A 510 21.22 -13.32 -15.92
CA ARG A 510 21.37 -14.72 -15.48
C ARG A 510 21.49 -14.84 -13.96
N SER A 511 22.24 -13.93 -13.33
CA SER A 511 22.39 -13.90 -11.87
C SER A 511 21.06 -13.61 -11.19
N TRP A 512 20.37 -12.57 -11.64
CA TRP A 512 19.07 -12.14 -11.15
C TRP A 512 18.03 -13.28 -11.25
N ARG A 513 17.95 -13.95 -12.41
CA ARG A 513 17.07 -15.12 -12.60
C ARG A 513 17.33 -16.22 -11.59
N LYS A 514 18.61 -16.59 -11.41
CA LYS A 514 19.00 -17.66 -10.49
C LYS A 514 18.66 -17.31 -9.05
N GLU A 515 18.87 -16.05 -8.66
CA GLU A 515 18.59 -15.57 -7.31
C GLU A 515 17.08 -15.50 -7.02
N LEU A 516 16.31 -14.91 -7.93
CA LEU A 516 14.94 -14.46 -7.62
C LEU A 516 13.83 -15.38 -8.13
N LEU A 517 14.09 -16.21 -9.13
CA LEU A 517 13.06 -17.05 -9.74
C LEU A 517 13.11 -18.51 -9.29
N THR A 518 14.19 -18.93 -8.62
CA THR A 518 14.33 -20.30 -8.10
C THR A 518 13.30 -20.53 -7.00
N GLY A 519 12.39 -21.51 -7.20
CA GLY A 519 11.35 -21.86 -6.24
C GLY A 519 10.18 -20.88 -6.15
N LEU A 520 10.17 -19.80 -6.96
CA LEU A 520 9.15 -18.75 -6.88
C LEU A 520 7.72 -19.28 -7.07
N ARG A 521 7.56 -20.33 -7.90
CA ARG A 521 6.25 -20.92 -8.22
C ARG A 521 5.88 -22.10 -7.33
N ASP A 522 6.73 -22.44 -6.36
CA ASP A 522 6.46 -23.51 -5.38
C ASP A 522 5.57 -22.97 -4.25
N ASP A 523 4.40 -22.43 -4.63
CA ASP A 523 3.45 -21.81 -3.71
C ASP A 523 2.35 -22.81 -3.34
N GLN A 524 2.34 -23.21 -2.06
CA GLN A 524 1.32 -24.09 -1.46
C GLN A 524 0.59 -23.38 -0.32
N ARG A 525 0.59 -22.04 -0.30
CA ARG A 525 -0.04 -21.26 0.78
C ARG A 525 -1.56 -21.44 0.74
N PRO A 526 -2.18 -21.99 1.79
CA PRO A 526 -3.63 -22.09 1.88
C PRO A 526 -4.26 -20.69 2.07
N LEU A 527 -5.57 -20.58 1.87
CA LEU A 527 -6.32 -19.37 2.24
C LEU A 527 -6.44 -19.29 3.76
N ILE A 528 -6.16 -18.13 4.34
CA ILE A 528 -6.36 -17.95 5.77
C ILE A 528 -7.86 -17.82 6.07
N MET A 529 -8.34 -18.63 7.00
CA MET A 529 -9.74 -18.66 7.39
C MET A 529 -9.91 -18.23 8.84
N GLY A 530 -10.49 -17.06 9.08
CA GLY A 530 -10.96 -16.67 10.41
C GLY A 530 -9.88 -16.27 11.41
N HIS A 531 -8.95 -15.40 11.03
CA HIS A 531 -7.87 -14.93 11.91
C HIS A 531 -8.40 -14.31 13.22
N PRO A 532 -7.79 -14.59 14.40
CA PRO A 532 -8.32 -14.11 15.70
C PRO A 532 -8.39 -12.59 15.82
N ASP A 533 -7.44 -11.86 15.22
CA ASP A 533 -7.41 -10.39 15.27
C ASP A 533 -8.37 -9.70 14.27
N TYR A 534 -9.16 -10.48 13.52
CA TYR A 534 -9.98 -9.91 12.45
C TYR A 534 -11.34 -10.58 12.33
N ARG A 535 -12.39 -9.76 12.29
CA ARG A 535 -13.77 -10.24 12.38
C ARG A 535 -14.25 -10.94 11.11
N PHE A 536 -13.96 -10.38 9.94
CA PHE A 536 -14.56 -10.78 8.68
C PHE A 536 -13.55 -11.53 7.81
N THR A 537 -13.95 -12.69 7.28
CA THR A 537 -13.18 -13.44 6.30
C THR A 537 -14.04 -13.73 5.09
N GLN A 538 -13.64 -13.20 3.94
CA GLN A 538 -14.25 -13.53 2.65
C GLN A 538 -13.57 -14.78 2.07
N ILE A 539 -14.35 -15.77 1.64
CA ILE A 539 -13.89 -16.94 0.87
C ILE A 539 -14.58 -16.93 -0.50
N PRO A 540 -13.97 -16.28 -1.51
CA PRO A 540 -14.63 -16.00 -2.78
C PRO A 540 -14.54 -17.16 -3.80
N ALA A 541 -15.45 -17.15 -4.77
CA ALA A 541 -15.44 -18.07 -5.91
C ALA A 541 -14.12 -18.01 -6.70
N ARG A 542 -13.51 -16.83 -6.84
CA ARG A 542 -12.26 -16.65 -7.61
C ARG A 542 -11.11 -17.55 -7.11
N ASP A 543 -11.10 -17.88 -5.82
CA ASP A 543 -10.06 -18.68 -5.17
C ASP A 543 -10.52 -20.14 -4.94
N GLY A 544 -11.75 -20.48 -5.32
CA GLY A 544 -12.29 -21.84 -5.19
C GLY A 544 -11.94 -22.75 -6.36
N VAL A 545 -11.96 -24.05 -6.10
CA VAL A 545 -11.86 -25.09 -7.13
C VAL A 545 -13.26 -25.65 -7.37
N ALA A 546 -13.73 -25.57 -8.62
CA ALA A 546 -14.98 -26.17 -9.04
C ALA A 546 -14.75 -27.65 -9.40
N HIS A 547 -15.63 -28.52 -8.90
CA HIS A 547 -15.64 -29.95 -9.19
C HIS A 547 -16.93 -30.33 -9.94
N GLY A 548 -16.83 -31.36 -10.79
CA GLY A 548 -17.97 -31.84 -11.57
C GLY A 548 -18.35 -30.89 -12.70
N LYS A 549 -19.64 -30.52 -12.78
CA LYS A 549 -20.18 -29.67 -13.86
C LYS A 549 -20.13 -28.17 -13.57
N ILE A 550 -19.76 -27.76 -12.36
CA ILE A 550 -19.69 -26.35 -11.98
C ILE A 550 -18.69 -25.61 -12.88
N LYS A 551 -19.06 -24.42 -13.34
CA LYS A 551 -18.24 -23.59 -14.23
C LYS A 551 -18.09 -22.20 -13.66
N ARG A 552 -16.99 -21.53 -14.02
CA ARG A 552 -16.85 -20.10 -13.82
C ARG A 552 -17.67 -19.36 -14.87
N SER A 553 -18.28 -18.24 -14.49
CA SER A 553 -19.00 -17.32 -15.37
C SER A 553 -18.12 -16.69 -16.45
N SER A 554 -16.80 -16.62 -16.25
CA SER A 554 -15.83 -16.20 -17.27
C SER A 554 -14.46 -16.87 -17.07
N LYS A 555 -13.62 -16.84 -18.11
CA LYS A 555 -12.22 -17.30 -18.05
C LYS A 555 -11.35 -16.51 -17.06
N HIS A 556 -11.75 -15.28 -16.72
CA HIS A 556 -11.04 -14.40 -15.80
C HIS A 556 -11.53 -14.61 -14.35
N PRO A 557 -10.70 -15.17 -13.43
CA PRO A 557 -11.18 -15.54 -12.09
C PRO A 557 -11.64 -14.37 -11.21
N ASN A 558 -10.93 -13.23 -11.26
CA ASN A 558 -11.04 -12.11 -10.31
C ASN A 558 -12.48 -11.57 -10.11
N CYS A 559 -13.26 -11.42 -11.18
CA CYS A 559 -14.66 -10.98 -11.11
C CYS A 559 -15.67 -12.11 -11.33
N SER A 560 -15.23 -13.35 -11.53
CA SER A 560 -16.12 -14.48 -11.80
C SER A 560 -16.87 -14.97 -10.57
N TYR A 561 -17.96 -15.68 -10.83
CA TYR A 561 -18.74 -16.47 -9.88
C TYR A 561 -18.95 -17.88 -10.45
N PHE A 562 -19.42 -18.80 -9.62
CA PHE A 562 -19.69 -20.18 -10.06
C PHE A 562 -21.14 -20.34 -10.50
N THR A 563 -21.34 -21.04 -11.61
CA THR A 563 -22.63 -21.35 -12.24
C THR A 563 -22.70 -22.83 -12.58
N ASN A 564 -23.84 -23.28 -13.13
CA ASN A 564 -24.04 -24.64 -13.63
C ASN A 564 -23.82 -25.73 -12.56
N TRP A 565 -24.24 -25.44 -11.33
CA TRP A 565 -24.24 -26.41 -10.23
C TRP A 565 -25.51 -27.26 -10.31
N THR A 566 -25.41 -28.44 -10.92
CA THR A 566 -26.57 -29.22 -11.40
C THR A 566 -26.62 -30.65 -10.87
N SER A 567 -25.60 -31.10 -10.14
CA SER A 567 -25.53 -32.44 -9.54
C SER A 567 -25.17 -32.38 -8.06
N THR A 568 -25.72 -33.29 -7.26
CA THR A 568 -25.31 -33.51 -5.85
C THR A 568 -23.89 -34.07 -5.72
N THR A 569 -23.30 -34.54 -6.82
CA THR A 569 -21.88 -34.93 -6.90
C THR A 569 -20.95 -33.75 -7.22
N ASP A 570 -21.50 -32.60 -7.62
CA ASP A 570 -20.71 -31.38 -7.85
C ASP A 570 -20.36 -30.73 -6.50
N ALA A 571 -19.21 -30.06 -6.43
CA ALA A 571 -18.76 -29.37 -5.22
C ALA A 571 -17.86 -28.18 -5.54
N ILE A 572 -17.73 -27.28 -4.57
CA ILE A 572 -16.73 -26.21 -4.58
C ILE A 572 -15.83 -26.44 -3.38
N SER A 573 -14.50 -26.38 -3.57
CA SER A 573 -13.55 -26.54 -2.47
C SER A 573 -12.51 -25.43 -2.40
N TRP A 574 -11.96 -25.23 -1.21
CA TRP A 574 -10.84 -24.33 -0.94
C TRP A 574 -9.88 -25.02 0.03
N GLU A 575 -8.59 -24.90 -0.23
CA GLU A 575 -7.57 -25.26 0.76
C GLU A 575 -7.40 -24.09 1.72
N VAL A 576 -7.67 -24.34 3.00
CA VAL A 576 -7.73 -23.30 4.05
C VAL A 576 -6.82 -23.63 5.22
N GLU A 577 -6.41 -22.59 5.94
CA GLU A 577 -5.72 -22.68 7.22
C GLU A 577 -6.39 -21.76 8.23
N ALA A 578 -6.87 -22.36 9.32
CA ALA A 578 -7.36 -21.63 10.47
C ALA A 578 -6.18 -21.40 11.44
N PRO A 579 -5.74 -20.16 11.66
CA PRO A 579 -4.61 -19.88 12.56
C PRO A 579 -4.95 -20.14 14.03
N ASP A 580 -6.24 -20.15 14.37
CA ASP A 580 -6.76 -20.44 15.71
C ASP A 580 -8.11 -21.16 15.64
N ASP A 581 -8.50 -21.83 16.73
CA ASP A 581 -9.86 -22.31 16.95
C ASP A 581 -10.83 -21.12 16.87
N GLY A 582 -12.02 -21.34 16.33
CA GLY A 582 -12.99 -20.26 16.21
C GLY A 582 -14.41 -20.73 15.94
N VAL A 583 -15.35 -19.85 16.26
CA VAL A 583 -16.77 -20.01 15.98
C VAL A 583 -17.16 -18.90 15.01
N PHE A 584 -17.78 -19.26 13.90
CA PHE A 584 -18.06 -18.34 12.80
C PHE A 584 -19.52 -18.40 12.39
N ASP A 585 -20.17 -17.24 12.33
CA ASP A 585 -21.42 -17.12 11.57
C ASP A 585 -21.08 -17.10 10.08
N VAL A 586 -21.74 -17.97 9.32
CA VAL A 586 -21.50 -18.17 7.89
C VAL A 586 -22.68 -17.64 7.08
N GLU A 587 -22.37 -16.80 6.10
CA GLU A 587 -23.30 -16.35 5.06
C GLU A 587 -22.81 -16.79 3.67
N ILE A 588 -23.74 -17.18 2.81
CA ILE A 588 -23.47 -17.45 1.39
C ILE A 588 -24.05 -16.31 0.56
N TYR A 589 -23.24 -15.73 -0.33
CA TYR A 589 -23.70 -14.75 -1.30
C TYR A 589 -24.07 -15.47 -2.61
N TYR A 590 -25.34 -15.43 -2.96
CA TYR A 590 -25.91 -16.25 -4.04
C TYR A 590 -26.94 -15.52 -4.90
N THR A 591 -27.24 -16.11 -6.06
CA THR A 591 -28.50 -15.94 -6.80
C THR A 591 -29.16 -17.30 -7.03
N CYS A 592 -30.48 -17.35 -7.12
CA CYS A 592 -31.27 -18.56 -7.31
C CYS A 592 -32.62 -18.21 -7.96
N PRO A 593 -32.95 -18.75 -9.15
CA PRO A 593 -34.28 -18.59 -9.75
C PRO A 593 -35.39 -19.20 -8.88
N GLU A 594 -36.61 -18.69 -9.03
CA GLU A 594 -37.77 -19.18 -8.25
C GLU A 594 -38.03 -20.68 -8.43
N ALA A 595 -37.83 -21.19 -9.65
CA ALA A 595 -38.00 -22.61 -9.97
C ALA A 595 -36.93 -23.52 -9.32
N ASP A 596 -35.82 -22.97 -8.85
CA ASP A 596 -34.68 -23.71 -8.27
C ASP A 596 -34.62 -23.62 -6.73
N VAL A 597 -35.56 -22.90 -6.11
CA VAL A 597 -35.66 -22.80 -4.65
C VAL A 597 -35.91 -24.17 -4.03
N GLY A 598 -35.26 -24.41 -2.89
CA GLY A 598 -35.43 -25.62 -2.10
C GLY A 598 -34.22 -26.54 -2.06
N SER A 599 -33.17 -26.26 -2.84
CA SER A 599 -31.92 -27.03 -2.76
C SER A 599 -31.34 -27.00 -1.34
N THR A 600 -30.89 -28.17 -0.87
CA THR A 600 -30.24 -28.33 0.43
C THR A 600 -28.74 -28.43 0.23
N ILE A 601 -27.98 -27.63 0.97
CA ILE A 601 -26.53 -27.51 0.85
C ILE A 601 -25.83 -27.81 2.18
N GLU A 602 -24.60 -28.29 2.09
CA GLU A 602 -23.73 -28.57 3.23
C GLU A 602 -22.38 -27.87 3.03
N LEU A 603 -21.96 -27.10 4.03
CA LEU A 603 -20.60 -26.61 4.19
C LEU A 603 -19.87 -27.48 5.22
N SER A 604 -18.65 -27.87 4.87
CA SER A 604 -17.84 -28.76 5.69
C SER A 604 -16.39 -28.27 5.81
N CYS A 605 -15.81 -28.42 7.00
CA CYS A 605 -14.38 -28.22 7.26
C CYS A 605 -13.93 -29.18 8.36
N GLY A 606 -13.07 -30.14 8.05
CA GLY A 606 -12.68 -31.21 9.00
C GLY A 606 -13.88 -32.06 9.40
N ASP A 607 -14.19 -32.14 10.70
CA ASP A 607 -15.36 -32.84 11.24
C ASP A 607 -16.61 -31.94 11.34
N SER A 608 -16.45 -30.62 11.20
CA SER A 608 -17.55 -29.67 11.31
C SER A 608 -18.41 -29.67 10.05
N ARG A 609 -19.72 -29.70 10.24
CA ARG A 609 -20.73 -29.67 9.17
C ARG A 609 -21.80 -28.65 9.50
N LEU A 610 -22.25 -27.95 8.47
CA LEU A 610 -23.34 -27.00 8.56
C LEU A 610 -24.23 -27.17 7.34
N THR A 611 -25.51 -27.45 7.57
CA THR A 611 -26.49 -27.68 6.50
C THR A 611 -27.52 -26.55 6.50
N GLY A 612 -27.93 -26.11 5.31
CA GLY A 612 -29.02 -25.16 5.15
C GLY A 612 -29.79 -25.40 3.85
N LYS A 613 -30.94 -24.75 3.75
CA LYS A 613 -31.83 -24.85 2.59
C LYS A 613 -32.02 -23.48 1.97
N ILE A 614 -31.97 -23.40 0.65
CA ILE A 614 -32.35 -22.17 -0.07
C ILE A 614 -33.86 -22.03 0.03
N THR A 615 -34.33 -21.00 0.72
CA THR A 615 -35.75 -20.78 1.03
C THR A 615 -36.38 -19.61 0.27
N GLU A 616 -35.55 -18.76 -0.32
CA GLU A 616 -36.01 -17.57 -1.02
C GLU A 616 -35.38 -17.50 -2.41
N ALA A 617 -36.17 -17.10 -3.41
CA ALA A 617 -35.69 -16.80 -4.76
C ALA A 617 -35.00 -15.43 -4.81
N HIS A 618 -33.95 -15.31 -5.60
CA HIS A 618 -33.29 -14.05 -5.95
C HIS A 618 -32.47 -14.22 -7.20
N ASP A 619 -33.02 -13.82 -8.33
CA ASP A 619 -32.37 -13.96 -9.63
C ASP A 619 -32.45 -12.63 -10.40
N PRO A 620 -31.66 -11.62 -9.98
CA PRO A 620 -31.61 -10.36 -10.68
C PRO A 620 -30.93 -10.54 -12.04
N PRO A 621 -31.29 -9.73 -13.05
CA PRO A 621 -30.59 -9.76 -14.33
C PRO A 621 -29.11 -9.40 -14.15
N ALA A 622 -28.28 -9.85 -15.09
CA ALA A 622 -26.92 -9.37 -15.20
C ALA A 622 -26.91 -7.87 -15.55
N LEU A 623 -26.03 -7.11 -14.91
CA LEU A 623 -25.84 -5.67 -15.02
C LEU A 623 -24.44 -5.35 -15.54
N GLY A 624 -24.27 -4.16 -16.12
CA GLY A 624 -22.98 -3.65 -16.55
C GLY A 624 -22.87 -3.43 -18.05
N ALA A 625 -23.58 -4.23 -18.85
CA ALA A 625 -23.54 -4.16 -20.30
C ALA A 625 -23.98 -2.78 -20.82
N GLU A 626 -24.94 -2.18 -20.14
CA GLU A 626 -25.50 -0.88 -20.47
C GLU A 626 -24.55 0.29 -20.20
N GLN A 627 -23.55 0.13 -19.32
CA GLN A 627 -22.51 1.14 -19.10
C GLN A 627 -21.21 0.86 -19.86
N ASP A 628 -21.12 -0.26 -20.59
CA ASP A 628 -19.94 -0.59 -21.38
C ASP A 628 -19.82 0.28 -22.61
N ARG A 629 -18.63 0.83 -22.80
CA ARG A 629 -18.27 1.57 -24.02
C ARG A 629 -17.66 0.67 -25.07
N CYS A 630 -17.15 -0.50 -24.68
CA CYS A 630 -16.72 -1.56 -25.59
C CYS A 630 -17.17 -2.94 -25.08
N GLN A 631 -17.29 -3.89 -26.00
CA GLN A 631 -17.58 -5.27 -25.63
C GLN A 631 -16.48 -5.82 -24.70
N ARG A 632 -16.91 -6.59 -23.71
CA ARG A 632 -16.03 -7.17 -22.69
C ARG A 632 -16.02 -8.71 -22.78
N ASP A 633 -14.95 -9.30 -22.25
CA ASP A 633 -14.78 -10.77 -22.11
C ASP A 633 -14.93 -11.23 -20.65
N GLU A 634 -14.98 -10.28 -19.72
CA GLU A 634 -15.13 -10.51 -18.29
C GLU A 634 -16.59 -10.79 -17.92
N SER A 635 -16.79 -11.35 -16.72
CA SER A 635 -18.14 -11.61 -16.21
C SER A 635 -18.94 -10.30 -16.08
N TYR A 636 -20.19 -10.33 -16.52
CA TYR A 636 -21.17 -9.33 -16.11
C TYR A 636 -21.47 -9.49 -14.62
N TYR A 637 -21.89 -8.42 -13.98
CA TYR A 637 -22.19 -8.40 -12.56
C TYR A 637 -23.64 -8.85 -12.32
N LYS A 638 -23.90 -9.52 -11.20
CA LYS A 638 -25.26 -9.73 -10.67
C LYS A 638 -25.30 -9.21 -9.24
N GLU A 639 -26.44 -8.71 -8.82
CA GLU A 639 -26.67 -8.40 -7.41
C GLU A 639 -26.71 -9.72 -6.63
N PHE A 640 -25.67 -10.05 -5.87
CA PHE A 640 -25.69 -11.22 -4.99
C PHE A 640 -26.19 -10.81 -3.62
N ARG A 641 -27.04 -11.64 -2.99
CA ARG A 641 -27.54 -11.39 -1.63
C ARG A 641 -27.02 -12.43 -0.64
N PRO A 642 -26.85 -12.08 0.64
CA PRO A 642 -26.48 -13.04 1.68
C PRO A 642 -27.66 -13.95 2.06
N MET A 643 -27.36 -15.22 2.31
CA MET A 643 -28.20 -16.17 3.05
C MET A 643 -27.41 -16.67 4.25
N LYS A 644 -27.98 -16.53 5.46
CA LYS A 644 -27.37 -17.09 6.67
C LYS A 644 -27.46 -18.61 6.62
N LEU A 645 -26.30 -19.27 6.65
CA LEU A 645 -26.21 -20.73 6.68
C LEU A 645 -26.24 -21.25 8.12
N GLY A 646 -25.68 -20.49 9.08
CA GLY A 646 -25.63 -20.83 10.50
C GLY A 646 -24.24 -20.66 11.08
N THR A 647 -23.91 -21.42 12.12
CA THR A 647 -22.66 -21.27 12.87
C THR A 647 -21.75 -22.48 12.66
N LEU A 648 -20.52 -22.23 12.19
CA LEU A 648 -19.49 -23.23 11.93
C LEU A 648 -18.42 -23.14 13.01
N HIS A 649 -18.09 -24.27 13.64
CA HIS A 649 -16.94 -24.38 14.53
C HIS A 649 -15.75 -24.84 13.71
N VAL A 650 -14.62 -24.16 13.82
CA VAL A 650 -13.40 -24.54 13.10
C VAL A 650 -12.29 -24.76 14.11
N LYS A 651 -11.56 -25.86 13.93
CA LYS A 651 -10.34 -26.14 14.67
C LYS A 651 -9.12 -25.56 13.97
N LYS A 652 -8.16 -25.08 14.75
CA LYS A 652 -6.86 -24.64 14.28
C LYS A 652 -6.21 -25.71 13.40
N GLY A 653 -5.63 -25.28 12.28
CA GLY A 653 -4.88 -26.13 11.37
C GLY A 653 -5.30 -25.97 9.91
N LYS A 654 -4.66 -26.79 9.07
CA LYS A 654 -4.93 -26.86 7.63
C LYS A 654 -6.05 -27.85 7.35
N GLY A 655 -6.85 -27.57 6.33
CA GLY A 655 -7.86 -28.50 5.83
C GLY A 655 -8.56 -28.01 4.58
N THR A 656 -9.49 -28.80 4.08
CA THR A 656 -10.31 -28.44 2.93
C THR A 656 -11.68 -27.93 3.41
N LEU A 657 -12.01 -26.69 3.06
CA LEU A 657 -13.37 -26.16 3.15
C LEU A 657 -14.13 -26.61 1.89
N MET A 658 -15.26 -27.27 2.05
CA MET A 658 -16.02 -27.83 0.92
C MET A 658 -17.50 -27.51 1.05
N LEU A 659 -18.06 -26.99 -0.04
CA LEU A 659 -19.47 -26.67 -0.21
C LEU A 659 -20.07 -27.63 -1.24
N ARG A 660 -21.12 -28.38 -0.86
CA ARG A 660 -21.79 -29.38 -1.70
C ARG A 660 -23.30 -29.34 -1.55
N ALA A 661 -24.03 -29.96 -2.47
CA ALA A 661 -25.47 -30.09 -2.42
C ALA A 661 -25.86 -31.49 -1.95
N LEU A 662 -26.85 -31.57 -1.06
CA LEU A 662 -27.43 -32.82 -0.58
C LEU A 662 -28.70 -33.19 -1.35
N ASP A 663 -29.44 -32.18 -1.82
CA ASP A 663 -30.67 -32.34 -2.58
C ASP A 663 -30.85 -31.14 -3.53
N ILE A 664 -31.38 -31.41 -4.74
CA ILE A 664 -31.62 -30.42 -5.80
C ILE A 664 -33.02 -30.68 -6.37
N PRO A 665 -34.08 -30.09 -5.81
CA PRO A 665 -35.44 -30.28 -6.29
C PRO A 665 -35.72 -29.57 -7.63
N GLY A 666 -34.92 -28.56 -7.96
CA GLY A 666 -34.98 -27.81 -9.22
C GLY A 666 -33.99 -28.30 -10.27
N SER A 667 -33.61 -27.40 -11.18
CA SER A 667 -32.64 -27.67 -12.25
C SER A 667 -31.19 -27.41 -11.85
N GLN A 668 -30.98 -26.56 -10.84
CA GLN A 668 -29.67 -26.19 -10.30
C GLN A 668 -29.77 -25.77 -8.82
N VAL A 669 -28.62 -25.62 -8.18
CA VAL A 669 -28.54 -25.20 -6.77
C VAL A 669 -28.64 -23.67 -6.65
N MET A 670 -27.64 -22.96 -7.18
CA MET A 670 -27.50 -21.51 -7.12
C MET A 670 -26.38 -21.07 -8.08
N GLU A 671 -26.29 -19.77 -8.34
CA GLU A 671 -25.00 -19.16 -8.70
C GLU A 671 -24.31 -18.66 -7.43
N PHE A 672 -23.06 -19.06 -7.23
CA PHE A 672 -22.30 -18.81 -6.01
C PHE A 672 -21.23 -17.75 -6.21
N ARG A 673 -21.21 -16.71 -5.36
CA ARG A 673 -20.21 -15.64 -5.40
C ARG A 673 -19.12 -15.79 -4.34
N LEU A 674 -19.49 -15.90 -3.06
CA LEU A 674 -18.54 -16.01 -1.95
C LEU A 674 -19.23 -16.54 -0.68
N LEU A 675 -18.42 -17.03 0.26
CA LEU A 675 -18.77 -17.18 1.67
C LEU A 675 -18.25 -15.97 2.46
N MET A 676 -19.04 -15.50 3.41
CA MET A 676 -18.59 -14.56 4.45
C MET A 676 -18.61 -15.30 5.79
N LEU A 677 -17.45 -15.34 6.44
CA LEU A 677 -17.31 -15.86 7.81
C LEU A 677 -17.11 -14.68 8.75
N SER A 678 -17.98 -14.57 9.74
CA SER A 678 -17.90 -13.57 10.81
C SER A 678 -17.54 -14.25 12.12
N ARG A 679 -16.36 -13.95 12.66
CA ARG A 679 -15.90 -14.46 13.96
C ARG A 679 -16.72 -13.85 15.10
N HIS A 680 -17.05 -14.67 16.09
CA HIS A 680 -17.67 -14.25 17.36
C HIS A 680 -16.66 -13.68 18.35
#